data_AF-A0A7C6FZF4-F1
#
_entry.id   AF-A0A7C6FZF4-F1
#
_cell.length_a   1.000
_cell.length_b   1.000
_cell.length_c   1.000
_cell.angle_alpha   90.00
_cell.angle_beta   90.00
_cell.angle_gamma   90.00
#
_symmetry.space_group_name_H-M   'P 1'
#
loop_
_entity.id
_entity.type
_entity.pdbx_description
1 polymer ?
#
loop_
_entity_poly.entity_id
_entity_poly.type
_entity_poly.pdbx_seq_one_letter_code
_entity_poly.pdbx_strand_id
1 'polypeptide(L)'
;MRNNFYLKLVALLLCFGSFSMSAQQSPTASKEIFDWTPYEDSKMLQLFYDVLQDGRNYPTEAEIRNTFGFDMEFSRSHVRPANIMYNQDKQVDKTINPKRKLWMNLPGGIGKGNGGYPSSLFNNDVYSMWQYTHLFGSWNHGVFQAPGSWGDAAHKHGTDIFSGIKFFESWTLGSGDKAYSKLITEKNSDGTYKYAEPMINIFMYMGLDGINYNWEDNSYTNADVIAFHKELFRIAKEKGFDNFHIGLYTQNSGLTAFNAKALYYGHDPHDKTIDLMLNYSNGDFASGSTVNSINAAKAINPNEINAYQGVWIVGMDRDWPAMNRDTHKEMNLCLWGEHGQSRFMSYNSGTDGYDIQENYQKLLERGFSGGNRNPAKRPPLSNTGNNWEKSGNKEPLSTFGGLASFIAERPTVQGKLPFWTNFQLGNGERYNFRGKKTFGNWYDMGAQDYQPTYRWLVYDANTTNVSTAIEPKYTHRDAYTGGSTLELTGNVTATGTDIVLYRTDLEISATNPQVKVAVKTYKEGVTPTNLYVILKKKDNNTWHEIPVGSTNGKTWEEMTLPMTGFATGDFIEYIGLRVKGSSTEPYQIYVGKLALTDDRQIKDVSPVEELIVEVKRETQKSMALKLNWKIEPLTLSERAKKTGLVYNDEGNVSHFEVMYKNGEDGRISQLASTSTWSAYVGDLEFEDNNGVDVPYVGVRSVSVDGKTYSPVVWVQVPRAASNQLPEYIKDVYCTSEINPDAEGTDIALVQRYLTEVKTTGLEHNLNYTANAPVADGSQYQSAIDHSFTVAQGQTFNFFFKAFDTTNSTWPDKDGKQQPKVDGLRWCFAKAYIDWDKNGDFDTLTEEVFDLGTVRAGTPEFETTGVTRQFTVPENANPGQSRLRIVFSDAWFTHPGPCGQTAKGFSIDFTVNITGNNPPKVTEDTRDQGIADEPDGVRGGTSVERIFDGGASAVSRFYPNPVETIVNFENTQQVWIYTIDGKLVFTQKGNLETVNLSHLNRGIYMVKMLNNNVVRSAKMQKR
;
A
#
# COMPACT_ATOMS: atom_id res chain seq x y z
N MET A 1 -28.81 7.55 2.79
CA MET A 1 -29.37 7.57 1.40
C MET A 1 -29.78 8.95 0.86
N ARG A 2 -29.95 10.03 1.66
CA ARG A 2 -30.32 11.36 1.12
C ARG A 2 -29.14 12.31 0.77
N ASN A 3 -27.92 12.07 1.27
CA ASN A 3 -26.76 12.93 1.00
C ASN A 3 -26.22 12.85 -0.44
N ASN A 4 -26.35 11.70 -1.13
CA ASN A 4 -25.89 11.54 -2.51
C ASN A 4 -26.73 12.28 -3.56
N PHE A 5 -27.93 12.77 -3.19
CA PHE A 5 -28.81 13.47 -4.12
C PHE A 5 -28.44 14.96 -4.26
N TYR A 6 -27.90 15.57 -3.20
CA TYR A 6 -27.55 16.99 -3.17
C TYR A 6 -26.20 17.27 -3.85
N LEU A 7 -25.21 16.37 -3.69
CA LEU A 7 -23.93 16.45 -4.41
C LEU A 7 -24.13 16.37 -5.94
N LYS A 8 -25.07 15.53 -6.38
CA LYS A 8 -25.47 15.44 -7.80
C LYS A 8 -26.16 16.68 -8.32
N LEU A 9 -26.87 17.44 -7.48
CA LEU A 9 -27.56 18.67 -7.87
C LEU A 9 -26.61 19.85 -8.07
N VAL A 10 -25.57 19.97 -7.23
CA VAL A 10 -24.52 21.01 -7.38
C VAL A 10 -23.66 20.72 -8.62
N ALA A 11 -23.33 19.46 -8.88
CA ALA A 11 -22.70 19.04 -10.13
C ALA A 11 -23.59 19.29 -11.37
N LEU A 12 -24.91 19.12 -11.26
CA LEU A 12 -25.85 19.40 -12.36
C LEU A 12 -25.98 20.90 -12.70
N LEU A 13 -25.85 21.78 -11.71
CA LEU A 13 -25.96 23.24 -11.89
C LEU A 13 -24.74 23.85 -12.59
N LEU A 14 -23.59 23.17 -12.59
CA LEU A 14 -22.38 23.57 -13.33
C LEU A 14 -22.38 23.10 -14.80
N CYS A 15 -23.36 22.29 -15.23
CA CYS A 15 -23.41 21.73 -16.59
C CYS A 15 -24.11 22.63 -17.65
N PHE A 16 -24.45 23.88 -17.34
CA PHE A 16 -25.11 24.80 -18.28
C PHE A 16 -24.24 25.97 -18.74
N GLY A 17 -22.91 25.79 -18.77
CA GLY A 17 -21.96 26.65 -19.45
C GLY A 17 -21.47 26.00 -20.74
N SER A 18 -21.47 26.76 -21.83
CA SER A 18 -21.04 26.41 -23.19
C SER A 18 -19.91 25.37 -23.26
N PHE A 19 -20.11 24.30 -24.03
CA PHE A 19 -19.11 23.27 -24.32
C PHE A 19 -17.90 23.87 -25.04
N SER A 20 -16.92 24.35 -24.27
CA SER A 20 -15.53 24.50 -24.71
C SER A 20 -14.91 23.10 -24.80
N MET A 21 -14.14 22.83 -25.86
CA MET A 21 -13.53 21.53 -26.19
C MET A 21 -13.09 20.74 -24.95
N SER A 22 -13.91 19.76 -24.54
CA SER A 22 -13.57 18.84 -23.46
C SER A 22 -12.41 17.97 -23.92
N ALA A 23 -11.36 17.86 -23.11
CA ALA A 23 -10.30 16.86 -23.29
C ALA A 23 -10.94 15.50 -23.64
N GLN A 24 -10.54 14.92 -24.77
CA GLN A 24 -11.11 13.70 -25.33
C GLN A 24 -10.92 12.54 -24.34
N GLN A 25 -11.94 12.24 -23.52
CA GLN A 25 -11.90 11.02 -22.69
C GLN A 25 -11.91 9.81 -23.61
N SER A 26 -11.03 8.83 -23.33
CA SER A 26 -11.01 7.59 -24.10
C SER A 26 -12.40 6.93 -24.06
N PRO A 27 -13.01 6.63 -25.23
CA PRO A 27 -14.34 6.03 -25.29
C PRO A 27 -14.40 4.59 -24.77
N THR A 28 -13.24 4.01 -24.40
CA THR A 28 -13.06 2.58 -24.11
C THR A 28 -12.42 2.32 -22.73
N ALA A 29 -12.34 3.34 -21.87
CA ALA A 29 -11.59 3.31 -20.61
C ALA A 29 -12.31 4.02 -19.45
N SER A 30 -11.94 3.73 -18.19
CA SER A 30 -12.49 4.34 -16.97
C SER A 30 -11.39 4.72 -15.97
N LYS A 31 -11.41 5.97 -15.48
CA LYS A 31 -10.45 6.44 -14.47
C LYS A 31 -10.61 5.78 -13.09
N GLU A 32 -11.76 5.20 -12.79
CA GLU A 32 -12.02 4.50 -11.53
C GLU A 32 -11.40 3.10 -11.55
N ILE A 33 -10.44 2.83 -10.64
CA ILE A 33 -9.68 1.56 -10.62
C ILE A 33 -10.50 0.43 -9.97
N PHE A 34 -11.11 0.71 -8.81
CA PHE A 34 -11.90 -0.23 -7.99
C PHE A 34 -13.31 0.31 -7.74
N ASP A 35 -14.31 -0.57 -7.73
CA ASP A 35 -15.70 -0.27 -7.38
C ASP A 35 -16.16 -1.15 -6.20
N TRP A 36 -16.15 -0.57 -5.00
CA TRP A 36 -16.60 -1.23 -3.77
C TRP A 36 -18.07 -0.98 -3.45
N THR A 37 -18.79 -0.21 -4.28
CA THR A 37 -20.22 0.12 -4.05
C THR A 37 -21.09 -1.12 -3.88
N PRO A 38 -20.87 -2.24 -4.61
CA PRO A 38 -21.67 -3.46 -4.43
C PRO A 38 -21.43 -4.22 -3.12
N TYR A 39 -20.34 -3.96 -2.40
CA TYR A 39 -19.82 -4.79 -1.29
C TYR A 39 -20.49 -4.46 0.04
N GLU A 40 -21.81 -4.67 0.11
CA GLU A 40 -22.57 -4.55 1.36
C GLU A 40 -22.51 -5.86 2.17
N ASP A 41 -22.22 -5.77 3.46
CA ASP A 41 -22.16 -6.90 4.39
C ASP A 41 -23.42 -7.79 4.35
N SER A 42 -24.60 -7.18 4.35
CA SER A 42 -25.88 -7.90 4.25
C SER A 42 -26.04 -8.68 2.93
N LYS A 43 -25.56 -8.13 1.80
CA LYS A 43 -25.61 -8.82 0.50
C LYS A 43 -24.64 -9.98 0.45
N MET A 44 -23.45 -9.83 1.02
CA MET A 44 -22.45 -10.90 1.08
C MET A 44 -22.91 -12.05 1.97
N LEU A 45 -23.44 -11.74 3.16
CA LEU A 45 -24.01 -12.72 4.06
C LEU A 45 -25.21 -13.45 3.42
N GLN A 46 -26.09 -12.71 2.72
CA GLN A 46 -27.21 -13.32 2.02
C GLN A 46 -26.76 -14.25 0.89
N LEU A 47 -25.78 -13.84 0.06
CA LEU A 47 -25.27 -14.70 -1.02
C LEU A 47 -24.69 -16.00 -0.46
N PHE A 48 -23.83 -15.93 0.56
CA PHE A 48 -23.23 -17.11 1.16
C PHE A 48 -24.26 -17.98 1.91
N TYR A 49 -25.31 -17.37 2.46
CA TYR A 49 -26.43 -18.10 3.02
C TYR A 49 -27.18 -18.90 1.95
N ASP A 50 -27.54 -18.27 0.82
CA ASP A 50 -28.28 -18.93 -0.27
C ASP A 50 -27.47 -20.10 -0.84
N VAL A 51 -26.18 -19.87 -1.06
CA VAL A 51 -25.22 -20.90 -1.49
C VAL A 51 -25.11 -22.05 -0.50
N LEU A 52 -25.15 -21.76 0.81
CA LEU A 52 -25.14 -22.77 1.87
C LEU A 52 -26.42 -23.60 1.86
N GLN A 53 -27.58 -22.99 1.59
CA GLN A 53 -28.83 -23.74 1.43
C GLN A 53 -28.79 -24.68 0.21
N ASP A 54 -28.00 -24.34 -0.82
CA ASP A 54 -27.73 -25.21 -1.97
C ASP A 54 -26.68 -26.31 -1.69
N GLY A 55 -26.20 -26.42 -0.45
CA GLY A 55 -25.23 -27.43 -0.04
C GLY A 55 -23.77 -27.11 -0.39
N ARG A 56 -23.44 -25.85 -0.67
CA ARG A 56 -22.07 -25.38 -0.97
C ARG A 56 -21.61 -24.39 0.09
N ASN A 57 -20.30 -24.31 0.35
CA ASN A 57 -19.79 -23.35 1.34
C ASN A 57 -19.48 -21.97 0.75
N TYR A 58 -19.30 -21.87 -0.57
CA TYR A 58 -18.88 -20.63 -1.23
C TYR A 58 -19.48 -20.51 -2.64
N PRO A 59 -19.73 -19.28 -3.10
CA PRO A 59 -20.33 -19.02 -4.40
C PRO A 59 -19.39 -19.40 -5.55
N THR A 60 -19.97 -19.72 -6.69
CA THR A 60 -19.27 -19.80 -7.96
C THR A 60 -18.79 -18.42 -8.39
N GLU A 61 -17.81 -18.37 -9.29
CA GLU A 61 -17.33 -17.10 -9.81
C GLU A 61 -18.42 -16.29 -10.53
N ALA A 62 -19.34 -16.97 -11.22
CA ALA A 62 -20.45 -16.30 -11.89
C ALA A 62 -21.37 -15.59 -10.87
N GLU A 63 -21.68 -16.24 -9.75
CA GLU A 63 -22.47 -15.65 -8.66
C GLU A 63 -21.75 -14.44 -8.03
N ILE A 64 -20.44 -14.54 -7.80
CA ILE A 64 -19.62 -13.40 -7.33
C ILE A 64 -19.63 -12.26 -8.34
N ARG A 65 -19.30 -12.51 -9.62
CA ARG A 65 -19.23 -11.47 -10.66
C ARG A 65 -20.57 -10.77 -10.87
N ASN A 66 -21.67 -11.52 -10.76
CA ASN A 66 -23.01 -10.97 -10.90
C ASN A 66 -23.43 -10.11 -9.71
N THR A 67 -22.90 -10.39 -8.52
CA THR A 67 -23.28 -9.68 -7.29
C THR A 67 -22.34 -8.52 -6.97
N PHE A 68 -21.03 -8.72 -7.14
CA PHE A 68 -19.96 -7.84 -6.65
C PHE A 68 -18.99 -7.36 -7.74
N GLY A 69 -19.22 -7.71 -9.01
CA GLY A 69 -18.37 -7.26 -10.11
C GLY A 69 -17.02 -7.97 -10.15
N PHE A 70 -15.96 -7.24 -10.55
CA PHE A 70 -14.68 -7.83 -10.93
C PHE A 70 -13.60 -7.77 -9.84
N ASP A 71 -13.88 -7.07 -8.74
CA ASP A 71 -12.82 -6.60 -7.84
C ASP A 71 -12.57 -7.53 -6.64
N MET A 72 -13.39 -8.57 -6.48
CA MET A 72 -13.35 -9.45 -5.31
C MET A 72 -11.97 -10.06 -5.09
N GLU A 73 -11.28 -10.44 -6.17
CA GLU A 73 -9.95 -11.05 -6.09
C GLU A 73 -8.91 -10.12 -5.45
N PHE A 74 -9.05 -8.80 -5.59
CA PHE A 74 -8.15 -7.83 -4.96
C PHE A 74 -8.29 -7.78 -3.43
N SER A 75 -9.41 -8.28 -2.88
CA SER A 75 -9.64 -8.40 -1.44
C SER A 75 -9.32 -9.80 -0.89
N ARG A 76 -8.75 -10.71 -1.71
CA ARG A 76 -8.43 -12.08 -1.29
C ARG A 76 -6.95 -12.26 -1.04
N SER A 77 -6.60 -12.88 0.08
CA SER A 77 -5.23 -13.30 0.37
C SER A 77 -5.05 -14.78 0.10
N HIS A 78 -3.98 -15.10 -0.62
CA HIS A 78 -3.62 -16.45 -1.03
C HIS A 78 -2.33 -16.94 -0.35
N VAL A 79 -1.80 -16.17 0.60
CA VAL A 79 -0.70 -16.59 1.47
C VAL A 79 -1.26 -17.18 2.76
N ARG A 80 -0.82 -18.40 3.09
CA ARG A 80 -1.13 -19.01 4.37
C ARG A 80 -0.42 -18.24 5.51
N PRO A 81 -1.10 -17.95 6.63
CA PRO A 81 -0.45 -17.40 7.82
C PRO A 81 0.77 -18.23 8.23
N ALA A 82 1.93 -17.58 8.28
CA ALA A 82 3.18 -18.22 8.64
C ALA A 82 3.25 -18.48 10.15
N ASN A 83 3.72 -19.67 10.52
CA ASN A 83 3.93 -19.98 11.94
C ASN A 83 5.09 -19.15 12.51
N ILE A 84 4.93 -18.77 13.77
CA ILE A 84 5.91 -17.97 14.50
C ILE A 84 6.82 -18.86 15.34
N MET A 85 8.10 -18.53 15.34
CA MET A 85 9.08 -19.18 16.20
C MET A 85 9.14 -18.54 17.59
N TYR A 86 8.64 -19.25 18.60
CA TYR A 86 8.74 -18.86 20.01
C TYR A 86 9.96 -19.49 20.68
N ASN A 87 10.88 -18.66 21.17
CA ASN A 87 11.97 -19.09 22.05
C ASN A 87 12.46 -17.93 22.91
N GLN A 88 12.31 -18.03 24.23
CA GLN A 88 12.69 -16.98 25.20
C GLN A 88 14.20 -16.72 25.22
N ASP A 89 15.01 -17.78 25.17
CA ASP A 89 16.46 -17.69 25.30
C ASP A 89 17.16 -17.04 24.11
N LYS A 90 16.45 -16.98 22.98
CA LYS A 90 16.92 -16.44 21.71
C LYS A 90 16.33 -15.04 21.41
N GLN A 91 15.50 -14.50 22.30
CA GLN A 91 15.03 -13.10 22.20
C GLN A 91 16.18 -12.13 22.47
N VAL A 92 16.16 -10.97 21.82
CA VAL A 92 17.10 -9.88 22.11
C VAL A 92 16.99 -9.44 23.58
N ASP A 93 15.76 -9.29 24.07
CA ASP A 93 15.49 -9.04 25.49
C ASP A 93 14.76 -10.25 26.11
N LYS A 94 15.52 -11.05 26.87
CA LYS A 94 15.02 -12.28 27.49
C LYS A 94 14.05 -12.05 28.65
N THR A 95 13.83 -10.80 29.06
CA THR A 95 12.89 -10.47 30.14
C THR A 95 11.46 -10.26 29.63
N ILE A 96 11.29 -10.13 28.31
CA ILE A 96 10.00 -9.92 27.66
C ILE A 96 9.32 -11.26 27.43
N ASN A 97 8.06 -11.38 27.84
CA ASN A 97 7.25 -12.55 27.54
C ASN A 97 7.01 -12.65 26.02
N PRO A 98 7.49 -13.71 25.34
CA PRO A 98 7.37 -13.84 23.89
C PRO A 98 5.93 -14.05 23.42
N LYS A 99 5.00 -14.31 24.35
CA LYS A 99 3.56 -14.43 24.07
C LYS A 99 2.77 -13.13 24.25
N ARG A 100 3.40 -12.02 24.69
CA ARG A 100 2.69 -10.72 24.78
C ARG A 100 2.39 -10.22 23.37
N LYS A 101 1.12 -9.91 23.11
CA LYS A 101 0.60 -9.57 21.77
C LYS A 101 0.47 -8.06 21.59
N LEU A 102 0.60 -7.62 20.34
CA LEU A 102 0.36 -6.26 19.89
C LEU A 102 -0.73 -6.25 18.83
N TRP A 103 -1.78 -5.47 19.06
CA TRP A 103 -2.77 -5.17 18.04
C TRP A 103 -2.52 -3.75 17.51
N MET A 104 -2.14 -3.66 16.24
CA MET A 104 -2.04 -2.39 15.52
C MET A 104 -3.41 -2.09 14.91
N ASN A 105 -4.26 -1.39 15.66
CA ASN A 105 -5.61 -1.04 15.22
C ASN A 105 -5.58 0.22 14.35
N LEU A 106 -4.89 0.08 13.21
CA LEU A 106 -4.57 1.15 12.27
C LEU A 106 -5.22 0.88 10.90
N PRO A 107 -5.37 1.93 10.07
CA PRO A 107 -5.69 1.78 8.65
C PRO A 107 -4.46 1.26 7.86
N GLY A 108 -4.71 0.57 6.75
CA GLY A 108 -3.70 0.14 5.80
C GLY A 108 -3.70 1.06 4.58
N GLY A 109 -2.54 1.53 4.14
CA GLY A 109 -2.46 2.50 3.04
C GLY A 109 -2.94 3.90 3.41
N ILE A 110 -3.05 4.74 2.39
CA ILE A 110 -3.58 6.10 2.48
C ILE A 110 -4.98 6.14 1.88
N GLY A 111 -5.98 6.59 2.65
CA GLY A 111 -7.33 6.84 2.16
C GLY A 111 -8.38 5.85 2.63
N LYS A 112 -9.66 6.18 2.48
CA LYS A 112 -10.80 5.34 2.89
C LYS A 112 -11.23 4.44 1.74
N GLY A 113 -11.50 3.17 2.01
CA GLY A 113 -11.97 2.19 1.03
C GLY A 113 -10.88 1.70 0.06
N ASN A 114 -10.21 2.61 -0.66
CA ASN A 114 -9.19 2.27 -1.66
C ASN A 114 -7.75 2.28 -1.13
N GLY A 115 -7.52 2.73 0.11
CA GLY A 115 -6.19 2.70 0.73
C GLY A 115 -5.59 1.30 0.70
N GLY A 116 -4.31 1.18 0.35
CA GLY A 116 -3.59 -0.10 0.41
C GLY A 116 -3.85 -1.07 -0.76
N TYR A 117 -4.75 -0.76 -1.68
CA TYR A 117 -4.90 -1.52 -2.92
C TYR A 117 -3.79 -1.23 -3.93
N PRO A 118 -3.44 -2.19 -4.83
CA PRO A 118 -2.45 -1.99 -5.88
C PRO A 118 -2.74 -0.74 -6.72
N SER A 119 -1.73 0.11 -6.94
CA SER A 119 -1.90 1.41 -7.60
C SER A 119 -0.58 1.95 -8.18
N SER A 120 -0.61 3.15 -8.74
CA SER A 120 0.60 3.91 -9.14
C SER A 120 1.06 4.90 -8.07
N LEU A 121 0.54 4.83 -6.84
CA LEU A 121 0.92 5.73 -5.76
C LEU A 121 2.19 5.24 -5.06
N PHE A 122 3.37 5.61 -5.60
CA PHE A 122 4.66 5.21 -5.04
C PHE A 122 4.78 5.51 -3.54
N ASN A 123 4.41 6.71 -3.10
CA ASN A 123 4.61 7.16 -1.72
C ASN A 123 3.50 6.72 -0.73
N ASN A 124 2.84 5.59 -1.01
CA ASN A 124 1.81 5.02 -0.14
C ASN A 124 2.41 4.31 1.10
N ASP A 125 1.55 3.86 2.03
CA ASP A 125 1.97 3.18 3.27
C ASP A 125 2.55 1.78 2.97
N VAL A 126 3.82 1.57 3.31
CA VAL A 126 4.53 0.28 3.22
C VAL A 126 4.99 -0.19 4.59
N TYR A 127 4.02 -0.51 5.45
CA TYR A 127 4.27 -1.02 6.79
C TYR A 127 5.18 -2.26 6.76
N SER A 128 6.19 -2.29 7.62
CA SER A 128 7.27 -3.29 7.60
C SER A 128 7.61 -3.85 8.98
N MET A 129 6.83 -3.52 10.02
CA MET A 129 7.08 -3.92 11.42
C MET A 129 6.21 -5.11 11.88
N TRP A 130 5.96 -6.03 10.96
CA TRP A 130 5.13 -7.21 11.17
C TRP A 130 5.66 -8.15 12.26
N GLN A 131 6.98 -8.25 12.42
CA GLN A 131 7.64 -9.08 13.43
C GLN A 131 7.28 -8.72 14.87
N TYR A 132 6.69 -7.55 15.11
CA TYR A 132 6.17 -7.15 16.42
C TYR A 132 4.63 -7.13 16.46
N THR A 133 3.95 -7.38 15.34
CA THR A 133 2.50 -7.22 15.20
C THR A 133 1.80 -8.58 15.29
N HIS A 134 0.78 -8.70 16.14
CA HIS A 134 -0.06 -9.89 16.22
C HIS A 134 -1.28 -9.78 15.35
N LEU A 135 -1.94 -8.63 15.44
CA LEU A 135 -3.21 -8.38 14.79
C LEU A 135 -3.19 -7.00 14.13
N PHE A 136 -3.68 -6.91 12.90
CA PHE A 136 -3.78 -5.66 12.16
C PHE A 136 -5.24 -5.24 11.91
N GLY A 137 -5.53 -3.94 12.09
CA GLY A 137 -6.88 -3.41 12.24
C GLY A 137 -7.71 -3.22 10.96
N SER A 138 -7.07 -2.86 9.84
CA SER A 138 -7.75 -2.49 8.57
C SER A 138 -8.83 -1.41 8.72
N TRP A 139 -8.59 -0.41 9.57
CA TRP A 139 -9.62 0.53 10.04
C TRP A 139 -10.30 1.37 8.94
N ASN A 140 -9.63 1.60 7.82
CA ASN A 140 -10.13 2.39 6.70
C ASN A 140 -11.02 1.60 5.72
N HIS A 141 -11.27 0.31 5.97
CA HIS A 141 -12.07 -0.55 5.10
C HIS A 141 -13.35 -1.00 5.78
N GLY A 142 -14.44 -1.06 5.01
CA GLY A 142 -15.63 -1.80 5.43
C GLY A 142 -15.30 -3.29 5.59
N VAL A 143 -16.10 -4.00 6.37
CA VAL A 143 -15.98 -5.46 6.51
C VAL A 143 -15.99 -6.14 5.14
N PHE A 144 -15.12 -7.12 4.94
CA PHE A 144 -14.90 -7.83 3.67
C PHE A 144 -14.27 -6.98 2.54
N GLN A 145 -13.61 -5.87 2.88
CA GLN A 145 -13.02 -4.96 1.88
C GLN A 145 -11.54 -4.64 2.15
N ALA A 146 -10.90 -5.26 3.14
CA ALA A 146 -9.46 -5.09 3.33
C ALA A 146 -8.68 -5.68 2.12
N PRO A 147 -7.57 -5.04 1.68
CA PRO A 147 -6.81 -5.51 0.53
C PRO A 147 -6.15 -6.87 0.78
N GLY A 148 -6.30 -7.78 -0.18
CA GLY A 148 -5.64 -9.09 -0.16
C GLY A 148 -4.12 -9.01 -0.16
N SER A 149 -3.55 -7.99 -0.80
CA SER A 149 -2.10 -7.70 -0.79
C SER A 149 -1.56 -7.38 0.60
N TRP A 150 -2.34 -6.71 1.45
CA TRP A 150 -1.99 -6.48 2.85
C TRP A 150 -2.12 -7.76 3.67
N GLY A 151 -3.14 -8.58 3.41
CA GLY A 151 -3.26 -9.91 3.99
C GLY A 151 -2.07 -10.81 3.65
N ASP A 152 -1.65 -10.81 2.39
CA ASP A 152 -0.47 -11.55 1.95
C ASP A 152 0.81 -11.12 2.68
N ALA A 153 1.03 -9.80 2.81
CA ALA A 153 2.16 -9.25 3.55
C ALA A 153 2.10 -9.60 5.04
N ALA A 154 0.92 -9.46 5.68
CA ALA A 154 0.72 -9.79 7.09
C ALA A 154 0.97 -11.29 7.36
N HIS A 155 0.34 -12.17 6.58
CA HIS A 155 0.43 -13.62 6.70
C HIS A 155 1.84 -14.14 6.48
N LYS A 156 2.58 -13.61 5.50
CA LYS A 156 4.00 -13.93 5.28
C LYS A 156 4.84 -13.74 6.55
N HIS A 157 4.44 -12.79 7.39
CA HIS A 157 5.11 -12.45 8.64
C HIS A 157 4.37 -12.94 9.91
N GLY A 158 3.36 -13.82 9.77
CA GLY A 158 2.61 -14.38 10.91
C GLY A 158 1.77 -13.36 11.69
N THR A 159 1.41 -12.26 11.04
CA THR A 159 0.42 -11.30 11.56
C THR A 159 -0.95 -11.67 11.00
N ASP A 160 -1.94 -11.78 11.88
CA ASP A 160 -3.34 -11.92 11.48
C ASP A 160 -3.93 -10.53 11.15
N ILE A 161 -4.87 -10.46 10.22
CA ILE A 161 -5.46 -9.21 9.74
C ILE A 161 -7.00 -9.29 9.67
N PHE A 162 -7.67 -8.25 10.15
CA PHE A 162 -9.10 -8.14 10.00
C PHE A 162 -9.50 -7.80 8.56
N SER A 163 -10.65 -8.33 8.12
CA SER A 163 -11.23 -8.05 6.80
C SER A 163 -11.80 -6.63 6.65
N GLY A 164 -11.76 -5.83 7.72
CA GLY A 164 -12.29 -4.49 7.81
C GLY A 164 -13.00 -4.26 9.15
N ILE A 165 -13.62 -3.09 9.29
CA ILE A 165 -14.28 -2.66 10.52
C ILE A 165 -15.77 -2.39 10.34
N LYS A 166 -16.53 -2.65 11.40
CA LYS A 166 -17.89 -2.16 11.58
C LYS A 166 -17.94 -1.17 12.75
N PHE A 167 -18.40 0.05 12.45
CA PHE A 167 -18.47 1.15 13.41
C PHE A 167 -19.93 1.49 13.75
N PHE A 168 -20.22 1.59 15.05
CA PHE A 168 -21.53 1.97 15.57
C PHE A 168 -21.42 3.15 16.54
N GLU A 169 -22.21 4.20 16.29
CA GLU A 169 -22.38 5.35 17.19
C GLU A 169 -23.85 5.78 17.24
N SER A 170 -24.37 6.13 18.41
CA SER A 170 -25.81 6.42 18.58
C SER A 170 -26.20 7.89 18.39
N TRP A 171 -25.22 8.79 18.21
CA TRP A 171 -25.47 10.24 18.11
C TRP A 171 -25.60 10.78 16.68
N THR A 172 -25.23 10.01 15.66
CA THR A 172 -25.53 10.30 14.26
C THR A 172 -26.78 9.53 13.81
N LEU A 173 -27.64 10.15 13.00
CA LEU A 173 -28.87 9.49 12.54
C LEU A 173 -28.53 8.34 11.58
N GLY A 174 -28.86 7.11 11.98
CA GLY A 174 -28.68 5.90 11.16
C GLY A 174 -27.36 5.17 11.37
N SER A 175 -26.52 5.61 12.30
CA SER A 175 -25.23 4.96 12.65
C SER A 175 -25.31 4.02 13.86
N GLY A 176 -26.50 3.88 14.48
CA GLY A 176 -26.71 2.98 15.61
C GLY A 176 -26.68 1.50 15.20
N ASP A 177 -26.51 0.62 16.18
CA ASP A 177 -26.22 -0.81 15.97
C ASP A 177 -27.45 -1.68 15.64
N LYS A 178 -28.67 -1.15 15.77
CA LYS A 178 -29.92 -1.94 15.75
C LYS A 178 -30.12 -2.76 14.47
N ALA A 179 -29.84 -2.17 13.30
CA ALA A 179 -30.04 -2.85 12.02
C ALA A 179 -29.07 -4.02 11.86
N TYR A 180 -27.81 -3.82 12.24
CA TYR A 180 -26.79 -4.86 12.20
C TYR A 180 -27.03 -5.94 13.25
N SER A 181 -27.38 -5.55 14.48
CA SER A 181 -27.72 -6.50 15.54
C SER A 181 -28.88 -7.39 15.12
N LYS A 182 -29.93 -6.82 14.51
CA LYS A 182 -31.04 -7.59 13.95
C LYS A 182 -30.60 -8.55 12.85
N LEU A 183 -29.70 -8.10 11.97
CA LEU A 183 -29.15 -8.92 10.88
C LEU A 183 -28.42 -10.14 11.44
N ILE A 184 -27.42 -9.94 12.31
CA ILE A 184 -26.59 -11.04 12.81
C ILE A 184 -27.34 -11.98 13.76
N THR A 185 -28.38 -11.49 14.45
CA THR A 185 -29.21 -12.31 15.35
C THR A 185 -30.42 -12.92 14.67
N GLU A 186 -30.58 -12.78 13.35
CA GLU A 186 -31.62 -13.48 12.59
C GLU A 186 -31.44 -14.99 12.73
N LYS A 187 -32.53 -15.70 13.05
CA LYS A 187 -32.54 -17.15 13.25
C LYS A 187 -33.35 -17.84 12.16
N ASN A 188 -32.90 -19.04 11.81
CA ASN A 188 -33.66 -20.00 11.04
C ASN A 188 -34.83 -20.54 11.86
N SER A 189 -35.77 -21.26 11.21
CA SER A 189 -36.92 -21.86 11.89
C SER A 189 -36.55 -22.92 12.93
N ASP A 190 -35.36 -23.51 12.83
CA ASP A 190 -34.79 -24.46 13.79
C ASP A 190 -34.09 -23.79 14.99
N GLY A 191 -34.00 -22.45 15.00
CA GLY A 191 -33.38 -21.66 16.05
C GLY A 191 -31.88 -21.41 15.89
N THR A 192 -31.24 -21.92 14.83
CA THR A 192 -29.83 -21.64 14.53
C THR A 192 -29.65 -20.22 13.96
N TYR A 193 -28.49 -19.60 14.18
CA TYR A 193 -28.21 -18.27 13.65
C TYR A 193 -27.98 -18.32 12.15
N LYS A 194 -28.82 -17.61 11.39
CA LYS A 194 -28.88 -17.65 9.93
C LYS A 194 -27.53 -17.38 9.27
N TYR A 195 -26.79 -16.40 9.78
CA TYR A 195 -25.57 -15.91 9.14
C TYR A 195 -24.27 -16.30 9.87
N ALA A 196 -24.32 -17.17 10.88
CA ALA A 196 -23.09 -17.54 11.61
C ALA A 196 -22.13 -18.35 10.71
N GLU A 197 -22.60 -19.45 10.11
CA GLU A 197 -21.79 -20.25 9.19
C GLU A 197 -21.44 -19.50 7.89
N PRO A 198 -22.38 -18.76 7.24
CA PRO A 198 -22.04 -17.89 6.11
C PRO A 198 -20.89 -16.92 6.40
N MET A 199 -20.85 -16.31 7.58
CA MET A 199 -19.78 -15.37 7.91
C MET A 199 -18.40 -16.04 8.02
N ILE A 200 -18.33 -17.20 8.67
CA ILE A 200 -17.08 -17.98 8.72
C ILE A 200 -16.64 -18.40 7.31
N ASN A 201 -17.58 -18.86 6.48
CA ASN A 201 -17.29 -19.24 5.11
C ASN A 201 -16.76 -18.05 4.27
N ILE A 202 -17.27 -16.83 4.48
CA ILE A 202 -16.76 -15.62 3.82
C ILE A 202 -15.30 -15.38 4.19
N PHE A 203 -14.97 -15.35 5.49
CA PHE A 203 -13.60 -15.10 5.95
C PHE A 203 -12.62 -16.15 5.41
N MET A 204 -13.00 -17.43 5.45
CA MET A 204 -12.19 -18.52 4.88
C MET A 204 -12.07 -18.44 3.35
N TYR A 205 -13.07 -17.91 2.65
CA TYR A 205 -13.04 -17.70 1.20
C TYR A 205 -12.16 -16.51 0.80
N MET A 206 -12.14 -15.46 1.62
CA MET A 206 -11.29 -14.29 1.46
C MET A 206 -9.85 -14.54 1.88
N GLY A 207 -9.62 -15.50 2.78
CA GLY A 207 -8.33 -15.69 3.41
C GLY A 207 -7.97 -14.54 4.34
N LEU A 208 -8.93 -14.02 5.11
CA LEU A 208 -8.73 -12.95 6.08
C LEU A 208 -9.32 -13.37 7.43
N ASP A 209 -8.79 -12.83 8.54
CA ASP A 209 -8.83 -13.54 9.82
C ASP A 209 -9.98 -13.14 10.73
N GLY A 210 -10.92 -12.34 10.23
CA GLY A 210 -12.18 -12.06 10.90
C GLY A 210 -12.62 -10.60 10.80
N ILE A 211 -13.20 -10.08 11.88
CA ILE A 211 -13.88 -8.78 11.92
C ILE A 211 -13.47 -7.93 13.11
N ASN A 212 -13.36 -6.63 12.87
CA ASN A 212 -13.13 -5.61 13.89
C ASN A 212 -14.43 -4.82 14.16
N TYR A 213 -14.80 -4.66 15.43
CA TYR A 213 -15.93 -3.85 15.86
C TYR A 213 -15.47 -2.64 16.67
N ASN A 214 -15.87 -1.45 16.24
CA ASN A 214 -15.93 -0.28 17.11
C ASN A 214 -17.40 -0.08 17.54
N TRP A 215 -17.74 -0.52 18.75
CA TRP A 215 -19.11 -0.59 19.23
C TRP A 215 -19.35 0.44 20.35
N GLU A 216 -19.67 1.67 19.96
CA GLU A 216 -19.99 2.77 20.90
C GLU A 216 -21.49 2.90 21.21
N ASP A 217 -22.29 1.99 20.68
CA ASP A 217 -23.70 1.76 21.06
C ASP A 217 -23.80 0.53 22.00
N ASN A 218 -25.01 0.08 22.37
CA ASN A 218 -25.21 -0.76 23.56
C ASN A 218 -25.57 -2.24 23.30
N SER A 219 -25.87 -2.63 22.06
CA SER A 219 -26.36 -3.98 21.74
C SER A 219 -25.30 -5.08 21.85
N TYR A 220 -24.01 -4.75 22.03
CA TYR A 220 -22.97 -5.75 22.33
C TYR A 220 -23.25 -6.54 23.63
N THR A 221 -24.06 -5.99 24.54
CA THR A 221 -24.50 -6.68 25.77
C THR A 221 -25.71 -7.60 25.57
N ASN A 222 -26.33 -7.60 24.39
CA ASN A 222 -27.50 -8.43 24.08
C ASN A 222 -27.10 -9.91 24.09
N ALA A 223 -27.89 -10.75 24.78
CA ALA A 223 -27.63 -12.17 24.91
C ALA A 223 -27.55 -12.90 23.57
N ASP A 224 -28.36 -12.53 22.57
CA ASP A 224 -28.31 -13.13 21.24
C ASP A 224 -27.07 -12.68 20.44
N VAL A 225 -26.60 -11.44 20.61
CA VAL A 225 -25.36 -10.96 19.98
C VAL A 225 -24.15 -11.70 20.56
N ILE A 226 -24.09 -11.87 21.88
CA ILE A 226 -23.05 -12.64 22.56
C ILE A 226 -23.07 -14.10 22.09
N ALA A 227 -24.25 -14.72 22.06
CA ALA A 227 -24.41 -16.11 21.62
C ALA A 227 -24.05 -16.30 20.15
N PHE A 228 -24.34 -15.33 19.29
CA PHE A 228 -23.89 -15.32 17.90
C PHE A 228 -22.36 -15.33 17.78
N HIS A 229 -21.64 -14.47 18.51
CA HIS A 229 -20.18 -14.46 18.49
C HIS A 229 -19.56 -15.77 19.03
N LYS A 230 -20.17 -16.39 20.06
CA LYS A 230 -19.76 -17.74 20.50
C LYS A 230 -19.92 -18.76 19.38
N GLU A 231 -21.03 -18.69 18.65
CA GLU A 231 -21.31 -19.59 17.55
C GLU A 231 -20.29 -19.45 16.42
N LEU A 232 -19.83 -18.23 16.11
CA LEU A 232 -18.74 -18.01 15.15
C LEU A 232 -17.45 -18.73 15.57
N PHE A 233 -17.02 -18.60 16.83
CA PHE A 233 -15.83 -19.32 17.32
C PHE A 233 -16.01 -20.85 17.32
N ARG A 234 -17.22 -21.34 17.65
CA ARG A 234 -17.54 -22.77 17.58
C ARG A 234 -17.42 -23.29 16.15
N ILE A 235 -18.00 -22.60 15.18
CA ILE A 235 -17.95 -22.98 13.76
C ILE A 235 -16.53 -22.85 13.20
N ALA A 236 -15.81 -21.78 13.54
CA ALA A 236 -14.40 -21.60 13.13
C ALA A 236 -13.55 -22.79 13.59
N LYS A 237 -13.67 -23.19 14.86
CA LYS A 237 -13.00 -24.38 15.40
C LYS A 237 -13.43 -25.67 14.70
N GLU A 238 -14.72 -25.86 14.45
CA GLU A 238 -15.25 -27.03 13.72
C GLU A 238 -14.67 -27.13 12.30
N LYS A 239 -14.44 -25.99 11.64
CA LYS A 239 -13.86 -25.92 10.30
C LYS A 239 -12.32 -25.88 10.28
N GLY A 240 -11.66 -25.85 11.43
CA GLY A 240 -10.20 -25.74 11.55
C GLY A 240 -9.65 -24.36 11.16
N PHE A 241 -10.43 -23.30 11.35
CA PHE A 241 -10.02 -21.91 11.15
C PHE A 241 -9.40 -21.36 12.44
N ASP A 242 -8.17 -21.80 12.72
CA ASP A 242 -7.53 -21.64 14.03
C ASP A 242 -7.08 -20.22 14.37
N ASN A 243 -6.94 -19.35 13.36
CA ASN A 243 -6.57 -17.94 13.51
C ASN A 243 -7.77 -16.99 13.34
N PHE A 244 -9.00 -17.46 13.60
CA PHE A 244 -10.18 -16.58 13.58
C PHE A 244 -10.20 -15.61 14.78
N HIS A 245 -10.51 -14.34 14.49
CA HIS A 245 -10.54 -13.23 15.44
C HIS A 245 -11.83 -12.41 15.34
N ILE A 246 -12.28 -11.91 16.50
CA ILE A 246 -13.30 -10.87 16.60
C ILE A 246 -12.75 -9.76 17.47
N GLY A 247 -12.31 -8.67 16.87
CA GLY A 247 -11.88 -7.49 17.61
C GLY A 247 -13.09 -6.73 18.14
N LEU A 248 -13.08 -6.33 19.42
CA LEU A 248 -14.10 -5.41 19.95
C LEU A 248 -13.44 -4.27 20.72
N TYR A 249 -13.83 -3.06 20.37
CA TYR A 249 -13.70 -1.88 21.20
C TYR A 249 -15.07 -1.43 21.71
N THR A 250 -15.11 -1.01 22.97
CA THR A 250 -16.24 -0.28 23.60
C THR A 250 -15.69 0.84 24.46
N GLN A 251 -16.56 1.64 25.08
CA GLN A 251 -16.12 2.70 26.00
C GLN A 251 -15.56 2.21 27.35
N ASN A 252 -15.58 0.89 27.62
CA ASN A 252 -15.09 0.31 28.87
C ASN A 252 -13.57 0.29 28.94
N SER A 253 -12.98 1.02 29.90
CA SER A 253 -11.53 1.05 30.09
C SER A 253 -10.95 -0.13 30.89
N GLY A 254 -11.79 -0.96 31.50
CA GLY A 254 -11.35 -2.11 32.30
C GLY A 254 -12.30 -3.31 32.25
N LEU A 255 -11.73 -4.50 32.47
CA LEU A 255 -12.44 -5.77 32.54
C LEU A 255 -12.68 -6.16 34.00
N THR A 256 -13.90 -6.62 34.30
CA THR A 256 -14.35 -7.07 35.62
C THR A 256 -15.20 -8.31 35.49
N ALA A 257 -15.47 -9.01 36.60
CA ALA A 257 -16.40 -10.14 36.60
C ALA A 257 -17.82 -9.76 36.13
N PHE A 258 -18.23 -8.50 36.27
CA PHE A 258 -19.55 -8.02 35.87
C PHE A 258 -19.70 -7.90 34.34
N ASN A 259 -18.70 -7.31 33.68
CA ASN A 259 -18.76 -7.05 32.23
C ASN A 259 -18.07 -8.12 31.37
N ALA A 260 -17.33 -9.06 31.97
CA ALA A 260 -16.61 -10.10 31.23
C ALA A 260 -17.50 -10.92 30.29
N LYS A 261 -18.74 -11.24 30.71
CA LYS A 261 -19.72 -11.97 29.91
C LYS A 261 -20.03 -11.28 28.57
N ALA A 262 -20.02 -9.95 28.54
CA ALA A 262 -20.35 -9.17 27.36
C ALA A 262 -19.13 -8.76 26.53
N LEU A 263 -17.95 -8.65 27.16
CA LEU A 263 -16.77 -8.04 26.54
C LEU A 263 -15.64 -9.03 26.21
N TYR A 264 -15.64 -10.25 26.76
CA TYR A 264 -14.44 -11.10 26.71
C TYR A 264 -14.79 -12.56 26.42
N TYR A 265 -15.34 -13.25 27.42
CA TYR A 265 -15.67 -14.67 27.40
C TYR A 265 -16.98 -14.87 28.16
N GLY A 266 -17.62 -16.02 27.98
CA GLY A 266 -18.55 -16.54 28.99
C GLY A 266 -17.88 -16.78 30.36
N HIS A 267 -18.47 -17.67 31.17
CA HIS A 267 -17.84 -18.08 32.43
C HIS A 267 -16.78 -19.21 32.23
N ASP A 268 -16.46 -19.59 30.99
CA ASP A 268 -15.61 -20.73 30.60
C ASP A 268 -14.64 -20.32 29.45
N PRO A 269 -13.36 -20.75 29.45
CA PRO A 269 -12.42 -20.52 28.34
C PRO A 269 -12.84 -21.12 26.98
N HIS A 270 -13.77 -22.07 26.94
CA HIS A 270 -14.34 -22.62 25.70
C HIS A 270 -15.40 -21.72 25.07
N ASP A 271 -15.85 -20.69 25.80
CA ASP A 271 -16.82 -19.69 25.37
C ASP A 271 -16.13 -18.40 24.88
N LYS A 272 -15.00 -18.51 24.16
CA LYS A 272 -14.33 -17.33 23.58
C LYS A 272 -15.32 -16.60 22.66
N THR A 273 -15.43 -15.30 22.84
CA THR A 273 -16.26 -14.46 21.97
C THR A 273 -15.48 -13.41 21.22
N ILE A 274 -14.37 -12.92 21.77
CA ILE A 274 -13.77 -11.63 21.37
C ILE A 274 -12.27 -11.58 21.74
N ASP A 275 -11.50 -10.85 20.95
CA ASP A 275 -10.23 -10.22 21.30
C ASP A 275 -10.52 -8.74 21.69
N LEU A 276 -10.38 -8.43 22.98
CA LEU A 276 -10.96 -7.21 23.58
C LEU A 276 -9.95 -6.07 23.64
N MET A 277 -10.24 -4.98 22.94
CA MET A 277 -9.57 -3.68 23.15
C MET A 277 -10.30 -2.91 24.26
N LEU A 278 -9.65 -2.80 25.42
CA LEU A 278 -10.09 -1.93 26.51
C LEU A 278 -9.83 -0.46 26.16
N ASN A 279 -10.79 0.39 26.47
CA ASN A 279 -10.69 1.82 26.20
C ASN A 279 -9.49 2.46 26.91
N TYR A 280 -8.93 3.48 26.27
CA TYR A 280 -7.98 4.40 26.88
C TYR A 280 -8.68 5.31 27.91
N SER A 281 -7.90 6.12 28.63
CA SER A 281 -8.34 7.12 29.60
C SER A 281 -7.73 8.47 29.22
N ASN A 282 -8.55 9.40 28.71
CA ASN A 282 -8.10 10.70 28.20
C ASN A 282 -6.97 10.59 27.14
N GLY A 283 -7.07 9.58 26.27
CA GLY A 283 -6.06 9.26 25.24
C GLY A 283 -4.87 8.44 25.71
N ASP A 284 -4.68 8.26 27.03
CA ASP A 284 -3.59 7.46 27.62
C ASP A 284 -4.07 6.07 28.08
N PHE A 285 -3.16 5.19 28.50
CA PHE A 285 -3.52 3.90 29.09
C PHE A 285 -4.40 4.08 30.33
N ALA A 286 -5.41 3.23 30.50
CA ALA A 286 -6.15 3.14 31.76
C ALA A 286 -5.40 2.27 32.80
N SER A 287 -4.15 2.65 33.09
CA SER A 287 -3.16 1.83 33.82
C SER A 287 -3.60 1.41 35.23
N GLY A 288 -4.48 2.18 35.86
CA GLY A 288 -5.09 1.84 37.15
C GLY A 288 -6.05 0.65 37.12
N SER A 289 -6.62 0.32 35.97
CA SER A 289 -7.56 -0.80 35.79
C SER A 289 -6.90 -2.07 35.25
N THR A 290 -5.65 -1.97 34.77
CA THR A 290 -4.96 -3.05 34.07
C THR A 290 -4.79 -4.31 34.92
N VAL A 291 -4.34 -4.20 36.17
CA VAL A 291 -4.13 -5.37 37.05
C VAL A 291 -5.44 -6.10 37.32
N ASN A 292 -6.51 -5.36 37.61
CA ASN A 292 -7.83 -5.95 37.81
C ASN A 292 -8.34 -6.63 36.53
N SER A 293 -8.06 -6.05 35.37
CA SER A 293 -8.42 -6.62 34.07
C SER A 293 -7.66 -7.92 33.78
N ILE A 294 -6.35 -7.97 34.09
CA ILE A 294 -5.55 -9.20 34.02
C ILE A 294 -6.14 -10.27 34.92
N ASN A 295 -6.44 -9.93 36.18
CA ASN A 295 -7.00 -10.88 37.14
C ASN A 295 -8.38 -11.40 36.69
N ALA A 296 -9.24 -10.53 36.18
CA ALA A 296 -10.54 -10.91 35.63
C ALA A 296 -10.41 -11.83 34.40
N ALA A 297 -9.46 -11.54 33.50
CA ALA A 297 -9.18 -12.39 32.34
C ALA A 297 -8.66 -13.77 32.76
N LYS A 298 -7.71 -13.82 33.70
CA LYS A 298 -7.12 -15.07 34.22
C LYS A 298 -8.10 -15.94 34.99
N ALA A 299 -9.07 -15.33 35.66
CA ALA A 299 -10.14 -16.06 36.33
C ALA A 299 -10.99 -16.87 35.35
N ILE A 300 -11.00 -16.51 34.06
CA ILE A 300 -11.69 -17.24 33.00
C ILE A 300 -10.71 -18.14 32.25
N ASN A 301 -9.61 -17.58 31.73
CA ASN A 301 -8.57 -18.35 31.05
C ASN A 301 -7.18 -18.06 31.66
N PRO A 302 -6.65 -18.92 32.54
CA PRO A 302 -5.36 -18.68 33.18
C PRO A 302 -4.16 -18.83 32.22
N ASN A 303 -4.37 -19.42 31.03
CA ASN A 303 -3.30 -19.74 30.09
C ASN A 303 -3.16 -18.72 28.95
N GLU A 304 -4.18 -17.92 28.69
CA GLU A 304 -4.17 -16.93 27.60
C GLU A 304 -4.99 -15.69 27.94
N ILE A 305 -4.39 -14.52 27.73
CA ILE A 305 -5.03 -13.22 27.84
C ILE A 305 -5.25 -12.70 26.42
N ASN A 306 -6.52 -12.50 26.04
CA ASN A 306 -6.97 -11.90 24.79
C ASN A 306 -7.56 -10.50 25.03
N ALA A 307 -7.17 -9.88 26.15
CA ALA A 307 -7.49 -8.49 26.48
C ALA A 307 -6.27 -7.63 26.19
N TYR A 308 -6.52 -6.45 25.62
CA TYR A 308 -5.53 -5.48 25.19
C TYR A 308 -5.84 -4.15 25.85
N GLN A 309 -4.86 -3.54 26.50
CA GLN A 309 -5.01 -2.16 26.94
C GLN A 309 -4.85 -1.24 25.72
N GLY A 310 -5.92 -0.54 25.37
CA GLY A 310 -5.92 0.47 24.33
C GLY A 310 -5.16 1.73 24.73
N VAL A 311 -4.51 2.34 23.74
CA VAL A 311 -3.92 3.69 23.83
C VAL A 311 -4.17 4.45 22.54
N TRP A 312 -4.51 5.73 22.65
CA TRP A 312 -4.68 6.59 21.49
C TRP A 312 -3.34 7.24 21.13
N ILE A 313 -2.75 6.87 19.99
CA ILE A 313 -1.41 7.32 19.58
C ILE A 313 -1.40 8.64 18.79
N VAL A 314 -2.41 9.50 18.98
CA VAL A 314 -2.35 10.90 18.48
C VAL A 314 -1.10 11.64 18.96
N GLY A 315 -0.58 11.26 20.13
CA GLY A 315 0.77 11.54 20.60
C GLY A 315 1.40 10.26 21.14
N MET A 316 2.71 10.25 21.32
CA MET A 316 3.41 9.11 21.93
C MET A 316 3.86 9.40 23.38
N ASP A 317 3.49 10.56 23.93
CA ASP A 317 3.62 10.89 25.35
C ASP A 317 2.51 10.19 26.14
N ARG A 318 2.79 8.97 26.59
CA ARG A 318 1.84 8.04 27.23
C ARG A 318 2.51 7.36 28.42
N ASP A 319 1.74 6.78 29.34
CA ASP A 319 2.25 6.10 30.54
C ASP A 319 2.94 4.74 30.27
N TRP A 320 3.87 4.72 29.30
CA TRP A 320 4.67 3.56 28.90
C TRP A 320 5.40 2.87 30.06
N PRO A 321 6.04 3.59 31.01
CA PRO A 321 6.66 2.98 32.18
C PRO A 321 5.69 2.18 33.03
N ALA A 322 4.42 2.61 33.18
CA ALA A 322 3.44 1.86 33.94
C ALA A 322 3.11 0.51 33.29
N MET A 323 2.97 0.49 31.96
CA MET A 323 2.71 -0.74 31.20
C MET A 323 3.90 -1.72 31.17
N ASN A 324 5.06 -1.32 31.69
CA ASN A 324 6.25 -2.15 31.86
C ASN A 324 6.54 -2.54 33.33
N ARG A 325 5.63 -2.30 34.26
CA ARG A 325 5.74 -2.84 35.63
C ARG A 325 5.46 -4.34 35.63
N ASP A 326 6.07 -5.10 36.52
CA ASP A 326 5.89 -6.56 36.57
C ASP A 326 4.41 -6.98 36.71
N THR A 327 3.60 -6.19 37.41
CA THR A 327 2.15 -6.39 37.54
C THR A 327 1.34 -6.14 36.27
N HIS A 328 1.93 -5.49 35.25
CA HIS A 328 1.27 -5.05 34.02
C HIS A 328 1.81 -5.74 32.76
N LYS A 329 3.00 -6.33 32.81
CA LYS A 329 3.70 -6.93 31.65
C LYS A 329 2.92 -8.04 30.93
N GLU A 330 1.93 -8.66 31.59
CA GLU A 330 1.08 -9.68 30.98
C GLU A 330 -0.07 -9.11 30.14
N MET A 331 -0.43 -7.83 30.31
CA MET A 331 -1.46 -7.19 29.51
C MET A 331 -0.95 -6.90 28.09
N ASN A 332 -1.67 -7.36 27.07
CA ASN A 332 -1.38 -7.03 25.67
C ASN A 332 -1.64 -5.55 25.38
N LEU A 333 -1.11 -5.05 24.26
CA LEU A 333 -1.23 -3.64 23.90
C LEU A 333 -2.02 -3.48 22.59
N CYS A 334 -2.95 -2.53 22.54
CA CYS A 334 -3.62 -2.13 21.31
C CYS A 334 -3.38 -0.64 21.04
N LEU A 335 -2.78 -0.34 19.90
CA LEU A 335 -2.51 1.03 19.48
C LEU A 335 -3.55 1.45 18.44
N TRP A 336 -4.26 2.53 18.72
CA TRP A 336 -5.23 3.14 17.82
C TRP A 336 -4.86 4.60 17.56
N GLY A 337 -5.03 5.10 16.33
CA GLY A 337 -4.50 6.41 15.95
C GLY A 337 -5.47 7.27 15.15
N GLU A 338 -5.91 6.77 13.99
CA GLU A 338 -6.73 7.49 13.02
C GLU A 338 -7.56 6.58 12.12
N HIS A 339 -8.49 7.19 11.37
CA HIS A 339 -9.44 6.45 10.54
C HIS A 339 -9.00 6.20 9.09
N GLY A 340 -8.32 7.14 8.44
CA GLY A 340 -8.05 7.10 6.99
C GLY A 340 -6.60 6.82 6.60
N GLN A 341 -5.64 7.05 7.49
CA GLN A 341 -4.22 6.79 7.29
C GLN A 341 -3.52 6.65 8.65
N SER A 342 -2.43 5.89 8.70
CA SER A 342 -1.73 5.63 9.96
C SER A 342 -1.11 6.93 10.51
N ARG A 343 -0.94 7.05 11.84
CA ARG A 343 -0.21 8.20 12.41
C ARG A 343 1.27 8.20 12.03
N PHE A 344 1.83 7.02 11.79
CA PHE A 344 3.16 6.88 11.20
C PHE A 344 3.23 7.54 9.82
N MET A 345 2.22 7.35 8.95
CA MET A 345 2.17 8.06 7.67
C MET A 345 1.81 9.54 7.80
N SER A 346 0.85 9.89 8.67
CA SER A 346 0.35 11.27 8.79
C SER A 346 1.39 12.27 9.28
N TYR A 347 2.31 11.83 10.14
CA TYR A 347 3.38 12.67 10.71
C TYR A 347 4.73 12.43 10.03
N ASN A 348 4.75 11.61 8.99
CA ASN A 348 5.94 11.45 8.17
C ASN A 348 6.09 12.64 7.22
N SER A 349 7.33 13.01 6.95
CA SER A 349 7.69 14.16 6.14
C SER A 349 9.01 13.94 5.45
N GLY A 350 9.19 14.52 4.27
CA GLY A 350 10.43 14.46 3.53
C GLY A 350 10.53 15.61 2.54
N THR A 351 11.70 15.72 1.94
CA THR A 351 12.00 16.67 0.88
C THR A 351 11.36 16.23 -0.44
N ASP A 352 11.47 14.95 -0.76
CA ASP A 352 10.93 14.32 -1.96
C ASP A 352 10.21 13.00 -1.62
N GLY A 353 9.67 12.31 -2.63
CA GLY A 353 8.99 11.03 -2.44
C GLY A 353 9.89 9.91 -1.88
N TYR A 354 11.18 9.90 -2.21
CA TYR A 354 12.16 8.95 -1.68
C TYR A 354 12.45 9.23 -0.21
N ASP A 355 12.69 10.49 0.15
CA ASP A 355 12.95 10.93 1.52
C ASP A 355 11.74 10.70 2.43
N ILE A 356 10.51 10.91 1.93
CA ILE A 356 9.28 10.53 2.64
C ILE A 356 9.33 9.04 2.97
N GLN A 357 9.63 8.18 2.01
CA GLN A 357 9.63 6.74 2.23
C GLN A 357 10.78 6.28 3.14
N GLU A 358 11.98 6.86 3.00
CA GLU A 358 13.10 6.61 3.92
C GLU A 358 12.79 7.03 5.36
N ASN A 359 12.19 8.22 5.54
CA ASN A 359 11.81 8.73 6.85
C ASN A 359 10.65 7.95 7.47
N TYR A 360 9.72 7.45 6.66
CA TYR A 360 8.67 6.54 7.11
C TYR A 360 9.27 5.28 7.75
N GLN A 361 10.24 4.65 7.08
CA GLN A 361 10.92 3.47 7.62
C GLN A 361 11.72 3.81 8.90
N LYS A 362 12.43 4.94 8.95
CA LYS A 362 13.12 5.39 10.18
C LYS A 362 12.13 5.66 11.33
N LEU A 363 10.95 6.20 11.04
CA LEU A 363 9.92 6.46 12.04
C LEU A 363 9.34 5.16 12.58
N LEU A 364 9.04 4.18 11.72
CA LEU A 364 8.67 2.82 12.14
C LEU A 364 9.78 2.22 13.01
N GLU A 365 11.05 2.29 12.59
CA GLU A 365 12.19 1.77 13.36
C GLU A 365 12.30 2.39 14.76
N ARG A 366 12.09 3.71 14.88
CA ARG A 366 12.09 4.36 16.20
C ARG A 366 10.86 4.01 17.03
N GLY A 367 9.70 3.86 16.39
CA GLY A 367 8.46 3.42 17.03
C GLY A 367 8.53 1.99 17.56
N PHE A 368 9.18 1.08 16.83
CA PHE A 368 9.20 -0.33 17.18
C PHE A 368 10.50 -0.74 17.86
N SER A 369 11.65 -0.59 17.21
CA SER A 369 12.95 -0.98 17.76
C SER A 369 13.50 -0.01 18.81
N GLY A 370 12.90 1.17 18.95
CA GLY A 370 13.28 2.22 19.89
C GLY A 370 14.10 3.34 19.24
N GLY A 371 14.21 4.48 19.90
CA GLY A 371 14.71 5.73 19.33
C GLY A 371 16.14 5.70 18.78
N ASN A 372 16.98 4.76 19.23
CA ASN A 372 18.32 4.52 18.67
C ASN A 372 18.31 3.58 17.44
N ARG A 373 17.13 3.14 16.99
CA ARG A 373 16.90 2.20 15.88
C ARG A 373 17.63 0.88 16.03
N ASN A 374 17.85 0.44 17.28
CA ASN A 374 18.45 -0.85 17.60
C ASN A 374 17.74 -1.48 18.80
N PRO A 375 17.07 -2.65 18.63
CA PRO A 375 16.26 -3.25 19.69
C PRO A 375 17.09 -3.70 20.91
N ALA A 376 18.42 -3.84 20.77
CA ALA A 376 19.33 -4.15 21.88
C ALA A 376 19.79 -2.90 22.67
N LYS A 377 19.54 -1.68 22.16
CA LYS A 377 19.88 -0.42 22.85
C LYS A 377 18.75 0.58 22.70
N ARG A 378 17.80 0.54 23.63
CA ARG A 378 16.61 1.40 23.61
C ARG A 378 16.77 2.57 24.57
N PRO A 379 16.23 3.76 24.25
CA PRO A 379 16.06 4.82 25.24
C PRO A 379 15.26 4.33 26.46
N PRO A 380 15.46 4.90 27.66
CA PRO A 380 14.60 4.63 28.81
C PRO A 380 13.14 4.94 28.51
N LEU A 381 12.20 4.18 29.09
CA LEU A 381 10.78 4.49 28.99
C LEU A 381 10.47 5.82 29.68
N SER A 382 9.68 6.66 29.02
CA SER A 382 9.29 7.99 29.50
C SER A 382 7.85 8.29 29.13
N ASN A 383 7.16 9.05 29.98
CA ASN A 383 5.82 9.55 29.73
C ASN A 383 5.80 10.77 28.81
N THR A 384 6.97 11.41 28.63
CA THR A 384 7.10 12.67 27.90
C THR A 384 8.29 12.68 26.93
N GLY A 385 8.20 13.54 25.93
CA GLY A 385 9.25 13.79 24.95
C GLY A 385 9.25 12.84 23.75
N ASN A 386 8.30 11.93 23.63
CA ASN A 386 8.12 11.04 22.49
C ASN A 386 7.34 11.77 21.39
N ASN A 387 8.00 12.72 20.74
CA ASN A 387 7.36 13.58 19.74
C ASN A 387 7.25 12.86 18.39
N TRP A 388 6.10 12.99 17.72
CA TRP A 388 5.89 12.53 16.35
C TRP A 388 6.68 13.33 15.33
N GLU A 389 6.79 14.64 15.52
CA GLU A 389 7.46 15.55 14.60
C GLU A 389 8.88 15.88 15.10
N LYS A 390 9.72 16.30 14.18
CA LYS A 390 11.07 16.78 14.48
C LYS A 390 10.98 18.07 15.30
N SER A 391 11.79 18.17 16.36
CA SER A 391 11.86 19.36 17.21
C SER A 391 13.30 19.83 17.34
N GLY A 392 13.69 20.86 16.58
CA GLY A 392 15.09 21.26 16.45
C GLY A 392 15.94 20.11 15.91
N ASN A 393 17.00 19.74 16.63
CA ASN A 393 17.86 18.60 16.26
C ASN A 393 17.33 17.23 16.75
N LYS A 394 16.19 17.21 17.44
CA LYS A 394 15.59 15.99 17.95
C LYS A 394 14.73 15.34 16.87
N GLU A 395 15.23 14.22 16.35
CA GLU A 395 14.50 13.42 15.37
C GLU A 395 13.21 12.84 15.95
N PRO A 396 12.15 12.64 15.13
CA PRO A 396 10.91 11.98 15.51
C PRO A 396 11.13 10.70 16.31
N LEU A 397 10.48 10.55 17.46
CA LEU A 397 10.56 9.38 18.35
C LEU A 397 11.99 8.96 18.78
N SER A 398 13.01 9.80 18.62
CA SER A 398 14.40 9.48 18.99
C SER A 398 14.63 9.21 20.48
N THR A 399 13.73 9.63 21.35
CA THR A 399 13.76 9.32 22.80
C THR A 399 12.75 8.26 23.21
N PHE A 400 11.97 7.72 22.28
CA PHE A 400 10.98 6.69 22.61
C PHE A 400 11.67 5.35 22.87
N GLY A 401 11.25 4.64 23.93
CA GLY A 401 11.82 3.33 24.27
C GLY A 401 11.46 2.20 23.30
N GLY A 402 10.55 2.44 22.35
CA GLY A 402 10.17 1.47 21.32
C GLY A 402 9.26 0.35 21.82
N LEU A 403 8.41 -0.17 20.94
CA LEU A 403 7.53 -1.31 21.23
C LEU A 403 8.29 -2.61 21.53
N ALA A 404 9.54 -2.73 21.07
CA ALA A 404 10.46 -3.81 21.43
C ALA A 404 10.76 -3.84 22.94
N SER A 405 10.45 -2.78 23.70
CA SER A 405 10.48 -2.82 25.19
C SER A 405 9.34 -3.63 25.81
N PHE A 406 8.33 -3.99 25.03
CA PHE A 406 7.11 -4.65 25.50
C PHE A 406 6.85 -5.95 24.75
N ILE A 407 7.13 -5.96 23.44
CA ILE A 407 6.77 -7.03 22.51
C ILE A 407 8.04 -7.67 21.97
N ALA A 408 8.16 -8.99 22.13
CA ALA A 408 9.27 -9.75 21.60
C ALA A 408 9.17 -9.87 20.08
N GLU A 409 10.30 -9.97 19.39
CA GLU A 409 10.32 -10.25 17.97
C GLU A 409 9.76 -11.66 17.65
N ARG A 410 9.04 -11.77 16.53
CA ARG A 410 8.33 -12.98 16.08
C ARG A 410 8.79 -13.40 14.69
N PRO A 411 9.98 -14.01 14.55
CA PRO A 411 10.46 -14.49 13.26
C PRO A 411 9.63 -15.64 12.71
N THR A 412 9.47 -15.66 11.38
CA THR A 412 8.64 -16.64 10.63
C THR A 412 9.37 -17.35 9.49
N VAL A 413 10.60 -16.96 9.18
CA VAL A 413 11.37 -17.54 8.07
C VAL A 413 11.84 -18.95 8.45
N GLN A 414 11.22 -19.97 7.85
CA GLN A 414 11.48 -21.37 8.16
C GLN A 414 11.16 -22.26 6.96
N GLY A 415 11.61 -23.52 7.01
CA GLY A 415 11.37 -24.51 5.97
C GLY A 415 12.66 -24.88 5.26
N LYS A 416 12.60 -25.00 3.93
CA LYS A 416 13.74 -25.42 3.10
C LYS A 416 14.22 -24.27 2.23
N LEU A 417 15.50 -24.24 1.91
CA LEU A 417 16.03 -23.35 0.88
C LEU A 417 15.24 -23.49 -0.45
N PRO A 418 15.16 -22.42 -1.26
CA PRO A 418 15.83 -21.13 -1.08
C PRO A 418 15.15 -20.17 -0.08
N PHE A 419 15.96 -19.26 0.46
CA PHE A 419 15.52 -18.01 1.07
C PHE A 419 16.04 -16.86 0.20
N TRP A 420 15.25 -15.80 0.02
CA TRP A 420 15.71 -14.61 -0.68
C TRP A 420 14.98 -13.35 -0.22
N THR A 421 15.64 -12.22 -0.40
CA THR A 421 15.07 -10.88 -0.27
C THR A 421 15.81 -9.96 -1.24
N ASN A 422 15.08 -9.12 -1.96
CA ASN A 422 15.60 -7.95 -2.64
C ASN A 422 15.36 -6.68 -1.82
N PHE A 423 14.99 -6.84 -0.55
CA PHE A 423 14.63 -5.76 0.36
C PHE A 423 13.46 -4.93 -0.16
N GLN A 424 12.50 -5.57 -0.83
CA GLN A 424 11.30 -4.92 -1.35
C GLN A 424 10.31 -4.57 -0.25
N LEU A 425 9.90 -3.30 -0.23
CA LEU A 425 8.88 -2.78 0.67
C LEU A 425 7.45 -2.90 0.13
N GLY A 426 7.28 -3.09 -1.18
CA GLY A 426 5.98 -3.14 -1.86
C GLY A 426 5.65 -1.88 -2.67
N ASN A 427 6.64 -1.06 -3.01
CA ASN A 427 6.46 0.17 -3.79
C ASN A 427 7.74 0.61 -4.51
N GLY A 428 7.59 1.48 -5.52
CA GLY A 428 8.70 2.19 -6.16
C GLY A 428 8.24 3.27 -7.14
N GLU A 429 9.04 4.34 -7.30
CA GLU A 429 8.85 5.30 -8.41
C GLU A 429 9.08 4.64 -9.77
N ARG A 430 9.88 3.57 -9.76
CA ARG A 430 10.12 2.70 -10.89
C ARG A 430 10.20 1.26 -10.42
N TYR A 431 9.89 0.33 -11.31
CA TYR A 431 10.28 -1.05 -11.16
C TYR A 431 11.60 -1.28 -11.88
N ASN A 432 12.56 -1.88 -11.20
CA ASN A 432 13.83 -2.30 -11.77
C ASN A 432 13.87 -3.82 -11.91
N PHE A 433 14.55 -4.31 -12.93
CA PHE A 433 14.93 -5.71 -13.06
C PHE A 433 16.44 -5.78 -13.32
N ARG A 434 17.16 -6.42 -12.40
CA ARG A 434 18.63 -6.49 -12.36
C ARG A 434 19.33 -5.13 -12.56
N GLY A 435 18.86 -4.12 -11.84
CA GLY A 435 19.43 -2.77 -11.76
C GLY A 435 18.85 -1.76 -12.75
N LYS A 436 18.11 -2.23 -13.78
CA LYS A 436 17.63 -1.38 -14.89
C LYS A 436 16.11 -1.23 -14.85
N LYS A 437 15.61 -0.03 -15.16
CA LYS A 437 14.18 0.28 -15.18
C LYS A 437 13.44 -0.55 -16.23
N THR A 438 12.31 -1.14 -15.85
CA THR A 438 11.37 -1.83 -16.75
C THR A 438 9.96 -1.24 -16.70
N PHE A 439 9.59 -0.56 -15.62
CA PHE A 439 8.26 0.01 -15.44
C PHE A 439 8.27 1.28 -14.55
N GLY A 440 7.20 2.07 -14.59
CA GLY A 440 7.05 3.32 -13.86
C GLY A 440 6.57 3.15 -12.42
N ASN A 441 5.86 4.16 -11.91
CA ASN A 441 5.37 4.22 -10.53
C ASN A 441 4.44 3.04 -10.20
N TRP A 442 4.67 2.40 -9.06
CA TRP A 442 3.90 1.24 -8.64
C TRP A 442 3.82 1.08 -7.12
N TYR A 443 2.77 0.42 -6.67
CA TYR A 443 2.51 0.02 -5.28
C TYR A 443 1.74 -1.29 -5.26
N ASP A 444 2.23 -2.28 -4.51
CA ASP A 444 1.56 -3.54 -4.20
C ASP A 444 2.25 -4.21 -2.98
N MET A 445 1.54 -4.34 -1.86
CA MET A 445 2.06 -5.04 -0.67
C MET A 445 2.30 -6.54 -0.90
N GLY A 446 1.67 -7.15 -1.92
CA GLY A 446 1.97 -8.52 -2.33
C GLY A 446 3.41 -8.70 -2.84
N ALA A 447 4.05 -7.61 -3.29
CA ALA A 447 5.45 -7.58 -3.70
C ALA A 447 6.44 -7.41 -2.52
N GLN A 448 5.94 -7.18 -1.30
CA GLN A 448 6.81 -6.99 -0.14
C GLN A 448 7.55 -8.30 0.18
N ASP A 449 8.88 -8.25 0.25
CA ASP A 449 9.71 -9.40 0.62
C ASP A 449 9.55 -9.73 2.10
N TYR A 450 10.13 -10.84 2.55
CA TYR A 450 10.41 -11.02 3.97
C TYR A 450 11.25 -9.83 4.46
N GLN A 451 10.71 -9.11 5.45
CA GLN A 451 11.40 -8.01 6.11
C GLN A 451 12.32 -8.57 7.21
N PRO A 452 13.48 -7.93 7.48
CA PRO A 452 14.39 -8.36 8.54
C PRO A 452 13.68 -8.51 9.89
N THR A 453 13.93 -9.63 10.58
CA THR A 453 13.49 -9.83 11.97
C THR A 453 13.99 -8.70 12.88
N TYR A 454 15.17 -8.16 12.58
CA TYR A 454 15.78 -7.11 13.38
C TYR A 454 15.99 -5.83 12.60
N ARG A 455 15.52 -4.71 13.18
CA ARG A 455 15.46 -3.38 12.53
C ARG A 455 16.00 -2.25 13.41
N TRP A 456 17.29 -2.15 13.70
CA TRP A 456 18.40 -2.97 13.21
C TRP A 456 19.27 -3.47 14.36
N LEU A 457 19.64 -4.75 14.34
CA LEU A 457 20.51 -5.34 15.34
C LEU A 457 21.97 -5.25 14.88
N VAL A 458 22.64 -4.19 15.31
CA VAL A 458 24.02 -3.87 14.92
C VAL A 458 24.96 -4.05 16.10
N TYR A 459 26.02 -4.84 15.92
CA TYR A 459 27.01 -5.18 16.94
C TYR A 459 28.45 -5.04 16.44
N ASP A 460 29.41 -4.89 17.35
CA ASP A 460 30.81 -5.15 17.02
C ASP A 460 30.96 -6.64 16.67
N ALA A 461 31.76 -6.95 15.65
CA ALA A 461 31.85 -8.30 15.10
C ALA A 461 32.09 -9.39 16.16
N ASN A 462 31.26 -10.44 16.12
CA ASN A 462 31.30 -11.60 17.04
C ASN A 462 30.99 -11.27 18.51
N THR A 463 30.33 -10.15 18.79
CA THR A 463 29.92 -9.77 20.15
C THR A 463 28.43 -9.44 20.19
N THR A 464 27.94 -9.05 21.36
CA THR A 464 26.63 -8.40 21.55
C THR A 464 26.80 -6.94 22.01
N ASN A 465 28.00 -6.36 21.82
CA ASN A 465 28.24 -4.95 22.10
C ASN A 465 27.66 -4.12 20.97
N VAL A 466 26.69 -3.27 21.27
CA VAL A 466 26.03 -2.44 20.25
C VAL A 466 27.02 -1.50 19.59
N SER A 467 27.05 -1.54 18.25
CA SER A 467 27.91 -0.70 17.43
C SER A 467 27.09 0.35 16.68
N THR A 468 27.73 1.48 16.40
CA THR A 468 27.21 2.55 15.55
C THR A 468 28.14 2.81 14.37
N ALA A 469 29.09 1.90 14.13
CA ALA A 469 30.08 2.07 13.07
C ALA A 469 29.43 1.99 11.68
N ILE A 470 28.44 1.12 11.50
CA ILE A 470 27.68 0.99 10.25
C ILE A 470 26.18 1.14 10.54
N GLU A 471 25.53 1.96 9.74
CA GLU A 471 24.10 2.23 9.77
C GLU A 471 23.42 1.61 8.55
N PRO A 472 22.57 0.59 8.75
CA PRO A 472 21.65 0.11 7.73
C PRO A 472 20.42 1.02 7.60
N LYS A 473 19.93 1.20 6.38
CA LYS A 473 18.61 1.80 6.09
C LYS A 473 18.04 1.25 4.78
N TYR A 474 16.71 1.35 4.63
CA TYR A 474 16.11 1.21 3.30
C TYR A 474 16.26 2.49 2.50
N THR A 475 16.35 2.34 1.18
CA THR A 475 16.27 3.43 0.22
C THR A 475 15.54 2.98 -1.04
N HIS A 476 14.92 3.94 -1.72
CA HIS A 476 14.27 3.80 -3.02
C HIS A 476 15.06 4.54 -4.12
N ARG A 477 16.23 5.10 -3.79
CA ARG A 477 17.07 5.88 -4.72
C ARG A 477 17.65 5.03 -5.86
N ASP A 478 17.85 3.74 -5.60
CA ASP A 478 18.15 2.70 -6.61
C ASP A 478 17.64 1.35 -6.08
N ALA A 479 17.47 0.36 -6.96
CA ALA A 479 17.11 -0.99 -6.56
C ALA A 479 17.58 -2.01 -7.60
N TYR A 480 17.98 -3.19 -7.14
CA TYR A 480 18.36 -4.27 -8.05
C TYR A 480 17.15 -4.90 -8.72
N THR A 481 16.13 -5.34 -7.97
CA THR A 481 14.87 -5.83 -8.53
C THR A 481 13.72 -5.28 -7.71
N GLY A 482 12.73 -4.64 -8.33
CA GLY A 482 11.66 -3.89 -7.67
C GLY A 482 12.02 -2.41 -7.47
N GLY A 483 11.65 -1.82 -6.33
CA GLY A 483 11.66 -0.39 -6.06
C GLY A 483 12.49 0.06 -4.85
N SER A 484 12.90 -0.85 -3.96
CA SER A 484 13.77 -0.53 -2.81
C SER A 484 14.99 -1.44 -2.67
N THR A 485 15.98 -1.03 -1.88
CA THR A 485 17.18 -1.81 -1.53
C THR A 485 17.62 -1.53 -0.09
N LEU A 486 18.51 -2.36 0.45
CA LEU A 486 19.27 -2.04 1.66
C LEU A 486 20.48 -1.17 1.28
N GLU A 487 20.69 -0.09 2.04
CA GLU A 487 21.90 0.73 2.01
C GLU A 487 22.64 0.57 3.34
N LEU A 488 23.96 0.39 3.27
CA LEU A 488 24.86 0.40 4.43
C LEU A 488 25.81 1.57 4.33
N THR A 489 25.82 2.44 5.36
CA THR A 489 26.71 3.61 5.44
C THR A 489 27.48 3.64 6.75
N GLY A 490 28.64 4.30 6.80
CA GLY A 490 29.34 4.57 8.07
C GLY A 490 30.85 4.45 7.98
N ASN A 491 31.51 4.02 9.05
CA ASN A 491 32.96 3.86 9.12
C ASN A 491 33.34 2.38 9.22
N VAL A 492 34.15 1.90 8.28
CA VAL A 492 34.66 0.52 8.31
C VAL A 492 35.66 0.35 9.45
N THR A 493 35.55 -0.76 10.19
CA THR A 493 36.51 -1.13 11.24
C THR A 493 37.26 -2.40 10.87
N ALA A 494 38.52 -2.51 11.33
CA ALA A 494 39.36 -3.68 11.09
C ALA A 494 38.82 -4.94 11.77
N THR A 495 38.18 -4.77 12.94
CA THR A 495 37.52 -5.86 13.68
C THR A 495 36.21 -6.28 13.01
N GLY A 496 35.52 -5.34 12.36
CA GLY A 496 34.26 -5.54 11.67
C GLY A 496 33.02 -5.16 12.49
N THR A 497 31.91 -4.96 11.79
CA THR A 497 30.58 -4.66 12.34
C THR A 497 29.57 -5.67 11.82
N ASP A 498 28.83 -6.32 12.72
CA ASP A 498 27.76 -7.27 12.41
C ASP A 498 26.42 -6.55 12.28
N ILE A 499 25.71 -6.80 11.19
CA ILE A 499 24.31 -6.42 10.97
C ILE A 499 23.50 -7.72 10.91
N VAL A 500 22.89 -8.11 12.04
CA VAL A 500 22.05 -9.31 12.12
C VAL A 500 20.67 -8.97 11.57
N LEU A 501 20.22 -9.69 10.54
CA LEU A 501 18.99 -9.36 9.80
C LEU A 501 17.85 -10.29 10.14
N TYR A 502 18.09 -11.60 10.03
CA TYR A 502 17.04 -12.62 10.19
C TYR A 502 17.42 -13.64 11.24
N ARG A 503 16.40 -14.10 11.97
CA ARG A 503 16.43 -15.36 12.68
C ARG A 503 15.53 -16.35 11.94
N THR A 504 16.03 -17.56 11.70
CA THR A 504 15.45 -18.52 10.78
C THR A 504 15.43 -19.94 11.34
N ASP A 505 14.69 -20.85 10.70
CA ASP A 505 14.85 -22.30 10.83
C ASP A 505 14.84 -22.94 9.43
N LEU A 506 15.93 -22.69 8.68
CA LEU A 506 16.04 -23.06 7.26
C LEU A 506 16.94 -24.28 7.08
N GLU A 507 16.39 -25.35 6.53
CA GLU A 507 17.07 -26.58 6.14
C GLU A 507 17.76 -26.41 4.79
N ILE A 508 19.04 -26.83 4.72
CA ILE A 508 19.72 -27.08 3.46
C ILE A 508 19.33 -28.48 2.98
N SER A 509 18.40 -28.54 2.05
CA SER A 509 17.72 -29.79 1.67
C SER A 509 18.36 -30.53 0.50
N ALA A 510 19.26 -29.86 -0.22
CA ALA A 510 19.99 -30.41 -1.36
C ALA A 510 21.48 -30.04 -1.33
N THR A 511 22.23 -30.52 -2.31
CA THR A 511 23.66 -30.26 -2.47
C THR A 511 23.95 -28.83 -2.92
N ASN A 512 25.23 -28.45 -2.93
CA ASN A 512 25.74 -27.18 -3.47
C ASN A 512 25.01 -25.94 -2.89
N PRO A 513 25.04 -25.75 -1.56
CA PRO A 513 24.49 -24.54 -0.96
C PRO A 513 25.30 -23.31 -1.39
N GLN A 514 24.60 -22.26 -1.84
CA GLN A 514 25.17 -21.04 -2.41
C GLN A 514 24.51 -19.80 -1.83
N VAL A 515 25.31 -18.75 -1.66
CA VAL A 515 24.86 -17.38 -1.44
C VAL A 515 24.82 -16.66 -2.78
N LYS A 516 23.73 -15.94 -3.06
CA LYS A 516 23.68 -14.95 -4.14
C LYS A 516 23.46 -13.56 -3.54
N VAL A 517 24.30 -12.60 -3.91
CA VAL A 517 24.25 -11.24 -3.37
C VAL A 517 24.48 -10.23 -4.48
N ALA A 518 23.58 -9.27 -4.64
CA ALA A 518 23.74 -8.18 -5.61
C ALA A 518 24.16 -6.91 -4.88
N VAL A 519 25.26 -6.30 -5.31
CA VAL A 519 25.82 -5.10 -4.68
C VAL A 519 26.19 -4.01 -5.68
N LYS A 520 26.24 -2.76 -5.19
CA LYS A 520 26.69 -1.60 -5.96
C LYS A 520 27.50 -0.66 -5.08
N THR A 521 28.71 -0.31 -5.52
CA THR A 521 29.68 0.53 -4.77
C THR A 521 29.80 1.96 -5.29
N TYR A 522 29.15 2.28 -6.43
CA TYR A 522 29.23 3.57 -7.11
C TYR A 522 30.61 4.00 -7.61
N LYS A 523 31.61 3.10 -7.56
CA LYS A 523 32.99 3.42 -7.93
C LYS A 523 33.36 2.78 -9.25
N GLU A 524 33.95 3.57 -10.13
CA GLU A 524 34.55 3.05 -11.35
C GLU A 524 35.77 2.16 -11.03
N GLY A 525 35.97 1.13 -11.85
CA GLY A 525 37.06 0.16 -11.68
C GLY A 525 36.87 -0.81 -10.50
N VAL A 526 37.89 -1.63 -10.28
CA VAL A 526 37.82 -2.72 -9.28
C VAL A 526 37.83 -2.15 -7.86
N THR A 527 36.74 -2.36 -7.13
CA THR A 527 36.53 -1.82 -5.77
C THR A 527 36.21 -2.95 -4.79
N PRO A 528 37.03 -3.16 -3.73
CA PRO A 528 36.70 -4.08 -2.65
C PRO A 528 35.40 -3.69 -1.94
N THR A 529 34.47 -4.63 -1.83
CA THR A 529 33.18 -4.39 -1.16
C THR A 529 33.32 -4.26 0.35
N ASN A 530 34.37 -4.87 0.94
CA ASN A 530 34.53 -5.06 2.39
C ASN A 530 33.31 -5.71 3.09
N LEU A 531 32.43 -6.33 2.30
CA LEU A 531 31.18 -6.94 2.74
C LEU A 531 31.32 -8.45 2.81
N TYR A 532 30.71 -9.04 3.82
CA TYR A 532 30.62 -10.47 4.05
C TYR A 532 29.17 -10.83 4.34
N VAL A 533 28.70 -11.95 3.82
CA VAL A 533 27.49 -12.58 4.34
C VAL A 533 27.90 -13.43 5.54
N ILE A 534 27.20 -13.29 6.66
CA ILE A 534 27.45 -14.05 7.88
C ILE A 534 26.27 -14.96 8.21
N LEU A 535 26.57 -16.23 8.48
CA LEU A 535 25.58 -17.26 8.76
C LEU A 535 25.91 -18.00 10.06
N LYS A 536 24.89 -18.38 10.83
CA LYS A 536 25.02 -19.30 11.98
C LYS A 536 24.23 -20.57 11.74
N LYS A 537 24.82 -21.69 12.11
CA LYS A 537 24.08 -22.95 12.22
C LYS A 537 23.18 -22.95 13.45
N LYS A 538 22.11 -23.73 13.40
CA LYS A 538 21.23 -23.97 14.54
C LYS A 538 22.03 -24.46 15.75
N ASP A 539 21.80 -23.81 16.88
CA ASP A 539 22.44 -24.10 18.17
C ASP A 539 23.98 -23.97 18.16
N ASN A 540 24.51 -23.18 17.22
CA ASN A 540 25.92 -22.83 17.14
C ASN A 540 26.10 -21.31 17.17
N ASN A 541 26.95 -20.83 18.09
CA ASN A 541 27.19 -19.41 18.28
C ASN A 541 28.34 -18.83 17.42
N THR A 542 28.94 -19.62 16.54
CA THR A 542 30.01 -19.19 15.63
C THR A 542 29.45 -18.68 14.30
N TRP A 543 29.84 -17.47 13.91
CA TRP A 543 29.56 -16.93 12.58
C TRP A 543 30.49 -17.57 11.53
N HIS A 544 29.90 -18.11 10.48
CA HIS A 544 30.59 -18.43 9.23
C HIS A 544 30.56 -17.18 8.33
N GLU A 545 31.73 -16.72 7.87
CA GLU A 545 31.86 -15.58 6.98
C GLU A 545 32.02 -16.02 5.53
N ILE A 546 31.29 -15.38 4.61
CA ILE A 546 31.39 -15.60 3.17
C ILE A 546 31.71 -14.25 2.52
N PRO A 547 32.95 -14.01 2.04
CA PRO A 547 33.35 -12.73 1.49
C PRO A 547 32.66 -12.43 0.16
N VAL A 548 32.10 -11.24 0.01
CA VAL A 548 31.42 -10.81 -1.23
C VAL A 548 32.42 -10.47 -2.34
N GLY A 549 33.65 -10.10 -1.99
CA GLY A 549 34.73 -9.81 -2.94
C GLY A 549 34.75 -8.35 -3.36
N SER A 550 34.86 -8.09 -4.67
CA SER A 550 35.00 -6.75 -5.26
C SER A 550 34.00 -6.57 -6.39
N THR A 551 33.54 -5.34 -6.61
CA THR A 551 32.89 -4.95 -7.87
C THR A 551 33.94 -4.52 -8.89
N ASN A 552 33.61 -4.57 -10.17
CA ASN A 552 34.45 -4.20 -11.31
C ASN A 552 34.12 -2.80 -11.88
N GLY A 553 32.98 -2.24 -11.51
CA GLY A 553 32.61 -0.86 -11.85
C GLY A 553 31.47 -0.31 -11.01
N LYS A 554 30.85 0.76 -11.51
CA LYS A 554 29.82 1.52 -10.79
C LYS A 554 28.41 0.94 -10.85
N THR A 555 28.16 -0.06 -11.70
CA THR A 555 26.84 -0.69 -11.89
C THR A 555 26.58 -1.83 -10.89
N TRP A 556 25.35 -2.35 -10.87
CA TRP A 556 25.01 -3.52 -10.05
C TRP A 556 25.77 -4.78 -10.50
N GLU A 557 26.27 -5.56 -9.54
CA GLU A 557 26.91 -6.85 -9.78
C GLU A 557 26.34 -7.92 -8.83
N GLU A 558 25.84 -9.03 -9.38
CA GLU A 558 25.40 -10.21 -8.62
C GLU A 558 26.54 -11.23 -8.53
N MET A 559 26.92 -11.57 -7.29
CA MET A 559 27.91 -12.59 -6.98
C MET A 559 27.21 -13.89 -6.57
N THR A 560 27.70 -15.03 -7.06
CA THR A 560 27.30 -16.38 -6.58
C THR A 560 28.49 -17.02 -5.88
N LEU A 561 28.34 -17.35 -4.60
CA LEU A 561 29.42 -17.74 -3.70
C LEU A 561 29.07 -19.05 -2.99
N PRO A 562 30.02 -19.99 -2.81
CA PRO A 562 29.77 -21.23 -2.08
C PRO A 562 29.56 -20.97 -0.59
N MET A 563 28.58 -21.64 0.02
CA MET A 563 28.36 -21.62 1.48
C MET A 563 29.36 -22.54 2.20
N THR A 564 30.63 -22.17 2.18
CA THR A 564 31.71 -22.98 2.76
C THR A 564 31.46 -23.24 4.25
N GLY A 565 31.53 -24.52 4.65
CA GLY A 565 31.24 -24.96 6.02
C GLY A 565 29.79 -25.42 6.24
N PHE A 566 28.93 -25.34 5.23
CA PHE A 566 27.57 -25.86 5.23
C PHE A 566 27.42 -27.06 4.28
N ALA A 567 26.59 -28.02 4.67
CA ALA A 567 26.27 -29.22 3.89
C ALA A 567 24.76 -29.53 3.96
N THR A 568 24.31 -30.43 3.08
CA THR A 568 22.94 -30.95 3.12
C THR A 568 22.61 -31.52 4.50
N GLY A 569 21.45 -31.16 5.05
CA GLY A 569 20.99 -31.52 6.40
C GLY A 569 21.36 -30.51 7.49
N ASP A 570 22.23 -29.53 7.23
CA ASP A 570 22.44 -28.41 8.14
C ASP A 570 21.22 -27.48 8.19
N PHE A 571 21.04 -26.82 9.34
CA PHE A 571 20.04 -25.77 9.54
C PHE A 571 20.69 -24.42 9.80
N ILE A 572 20.18 -23.37 9.15
CA ILE A 572 20.62 -21.98 9.31
C ILE A 572 19.68 -21.30 10.29
N GLU A 573 20.24 -20.74 11.38
CA GLU A 573 19.48 -20.05 12.44
C GLU A 573 19.59 -18.53 12.37
N TYR A 574 20.70 -17.99 11.88
CA TYR A 574 20.82 -16.54 11.67
C TYR A 574 21.47 -16.21 10.34
N ILE A 575 20.95 -15.14 9.73
CA ILE A 575 21.46 -14.54 8.50
C ILE A 575 21.76 -13.07 8.79
N GLY A 576 22.94 -12.61 8.39
CA GLY A 576 23.32 -11.20 8.52
C GLY A 576 24.40 -10.81 7.52
N LEU A 577 24.86 -9.57 7.68
CA LEU A 577 25.97 -8.99 6.93
C LEU A 577 27.08 -8.58 7.91
N ARG A 578 28.32 -8.61 7.46
CA ARG A 578 29.45 -8.03 8.19
C ARG A 578 30.21 -7.08 7.27
N VAL A 579 30.46 -5.87 7.76
CA VAL A 579 31.35 -4.91 7.09
C VAL A 579 32.67 -4.92 7.84
N LYS A 580 33.76 -5.30 7.16
CA LYS A 580 35.09 -5.47 7.78
C LYS A 580 36.19 -5.09 6.79
N GLY A 581 37.10 -4.23 7.21
CA GLY A 581 38.18 -3.72 6.36
C GLY A 581 38.88 -2.52 7.00
N SER A 582 39.60 -1.74 6.19
CA SER A 582 40.25 -0.49 6.61
C SER A 582 40.04 0.55 5.53
N SER A 583 39.42 1.69 5.86
CA SER A 583 39.24 2.82 4.96
C SER A 583 39.22 4.13 5.75
N THR A 584 39.78 5.19 5.17
CA THR A 584 39.65 6.56 5.68
C THR A 584 38.41 7.26 5.13
N GLU A 585 37.82 6.74 4.06
CA GLU A 585 36.60 7.27 3.46
C GLU A 585 35.36 6.64 4.11
N PRO A 586 34.25 7.39 4.23
CA PRO A 586 32.98 6.81 4.62
C PRO A 586 32.60 5.63 3.73
N TYR A 587 32.20 4.53 4.36
CA TYR A 587 31.62 3.37 3.71
C TYR A 587 30.23 3.71 3.17
N GLN A 588 29.97 3.27 1.96
CA GLN A 588 28.64 3.25 1.36
C GLN A 588 28.58 2.08 0.37
N ILE A 589 27.54 1.25 0.49
CA ILE A 589 27.24 0.19 -0.49
C ILE A 589 25.73 -0.06 -0.50
N TYR A 590 25.19 -0.39 -1.67
CA TYR A 590 23.85 -0.94 -1.76
C TYR A 590 23.90 -2.46 -1.83
N VAL A 591 22.96 -3.12 -1.16
CA VAL A 591 22.74 -4.56 -1.18
C VAL A 591 21.32 -4.81 -1.67
N GLY A 592 21.18 -5.09 -2.96
CA GLY A 592 19.89 -5.19 -3.66
C GLY A 592 19.32 -6.60 -3.71
N LYS A 593 20.11 -7.60 -3.29
CA LYS A 593 19.68 -8.99 -3.16
C LYS A 593 20.50 -9.70 -2.11
N LEU A 594 19.85 -10.53 -1.32
CA LEU A 594 20.48 -11.54 -0.47
C LEU A 594 19.66 -12.83 -0.59
N ALA A 595 20.25 -13.87 -1.16
CA ALA A 595 19.61 -15.17 -1.31
C ALA A 595 20.53 -16.31 -0.85
N LEU A 596 19.94 -17.29 -0.18
CA LEU A 596 20.55 -18.57 0.15
C LEU A 596 19.83 -19.65 -0.67
N THR A 597 20.56 -20.44 -1.43
CA THR A 597 20.01 -21.39 -2.40
C THR A 597 20.75 -22.72 -2.30
N ASP A 598 20.14 -23.79 -2.78
CA ASP A 598 20.77 -25.09 -2.97
C ASP A 598 20.28 -25.71 -4.29
N ASP A 599 20.73 -26.93 -4.59
CA ASP A 599 20.32 -27.63 -5.81
C ASP A 599 18.86 -28.12 -5.78
N ARG A 600 18.09 -27.88 -4.70
CA ARG A 600 16.70 -28.37 -4.57
C ARG A 600 15.90 -27.94 -5.78
N GLN A 601 15.24 -28.90 -6.41
CA GLN A 601 14.39 -28.66 -7.56
C GLN A 601 13.03 -29.31 -7.32
N ILE A 602 11.98 -28.54 -7.58
CA ILE A 602 10.61 -29.03 -7.59
C ILE A 602 10.24 -29.33 -9.05
N LYS A 603 9.46 -30.39 -9.25
CA LYS A 603 9.10 -30.83 -10.61
C LYS A 603 8.08 -29.91 -11.27
N ASP A 604 7.02 -29.57 -10.53
CA ASP A 604 5.86 -28.88 -11.07
C ASP A 604 5.44 -27.72 -10.16
N VAL A 605 4.97 -26.65 -10.79
CA VAL A 605 4.32 -25.49 -10.17
C VAL A 605 2.99 -25.27 -10.88
N SER A 606 1.97 -24.87 -10.12
CA SER A 606 0.62 -24.66 -10.66
C SER A 606 0.63 -23.59 -11.75
N PRO A 607 0.09 -23.87 -12.95
CA PRO A 607 0.04 -22.90 -14.02
C PRO A 607 -1.02 -21.83 -13.74
N VAL A 608 -0.77 -20.63 -14.28
CA VAL A 608 -1.77 -19.56 -14.34
C VAL A 608 -2.88 -19.95 -15.31
N GLU A 609 -4.12 -19.64 -14.95
CA GLU A 609 -5.33 -19.83 -15.74
C GLU A 609 -6.21 -18.57 -15.65
N GLU A 610 -7.14 -18.43 -16.61
CA GLU A 610 -8.16 -17.37 -16.58
C GLU A 610 -7.62 -15.96 -16.32
N LEU A 611 -6.46 -15.61 -16.90
CA LEU A 611 -5.91 -14.26 -16.82
C LEU A 611 -6.86 -13.29 -17.52
N ILE A 612 -7.53 -12.42 -16.76
CA ILE A 612 -8.39 -11.35 -17.26
C ILE A 612 -7.65 -10.01 -17.17
N VAL A 613 -7.78 -9.21 -18.23
CA VAL A 613 -7.16 -7.89 -18.37
C VAL A 613 -8.23 -6.83 -18.54
N GLU A 614 -8.48 -5.99 -17.53
CA GLU A 614 -9.37 -4.84 -17.63
C GLU A 614 -8.59 -3.57 -18.03
N VAL A 615 -8.93 -2.96 -19.16
CA VAL A 615 -8.32 -1.70 -19.61
C VAL A 615 -8.94 -0.54 -18.84
N LYS A 616 -8.12 0.17 -18.04
CA LYS A 616 -8.54 1.30 -17.20
C LYS A 616 -8.26 2.64 -17.86
N ARG A 617 -7.11 2.79 -18.49
CA ARG A 617 -6.73 4.02 -19.21
C ARG A 617 -6.03 3.67 -20.51
N GLU A 618 -6.21 4.49 -21.53
CA GLU A 618 -5.55 4.33 -22.82
C GLU A 618 -5.31 5.71 -23.44
N THR A 619 -4.08 5.96 -23.86
CA THR A 619 -3.65 7.16 -24.60
C THR A 619 -3.00 6.72 -25.92
N GLN A 620 -2.55 7.68 -26.73
CA GLN A 620 -1.81 7.37 -27.95
C GLN A 620 -0.53 6.56 -27.69
N LYS A 621 0.15 6.75 -26.55
CA LYS A 621 1.44 6.09 -26.22
C LYS A 621 1.48 5.29 -24.89
N SER A 622 0.36 5.17 -24.17
CA SER A 622 0.34 4.43 -22.91
C SER A 622 -1.01 3.74 -22.60
N MET A 623 -0.99 2.77 -21.68
CA MET A 623 -2.20 2.18 -21.11
C MET A 623 -2.07 1.81 -19.63
N ALA A 624 -3.19 1.82 -18.91
CA ALA A 624 -3.29 1.30 -17.55
C ALA A 624 -4.20 0.07 -17.52
N LEU A 625 -3.75 -0.99 -16.84
CA LEU A 625 -4.35 -2.31 -16.85
C LEU A 625 -4.56 -2.82 -15.43
N LYS A 626 -5.73 -3.42 -15.19
CA LYS A 626 -6.03 -4.16 -13.98
C LYS A 626 -6.14 -5.64 -14.31
N LEU A 627 -5.38 -6.47 -13.62
CA LEU A 627 -5.19 -7.88 -13.92
C LEU A 627 -5.72 -8.73 -12.75
N ASN A 628 -6.40 -9.82 -13.06
CA ASN A 628 -6.61 -10.91 -12.10
C ASN A 628 -6.58 -12.26 -12.82
N TRP A 629 -6.24 -13.30 -12.08
CA TRP A 629 -6.10 -14.65 -12.63
C TRP A 629 -6.45 -15.70 -11.59
N LYS A 630 -6.36 -16.96 -12.00
CA LYS A 630 -6.46 -18.15 -11.16
C LYS A 630 -5.23 -19.01 -11.35
N ILE A 631 -5.09 -20.02 -10.49
CA ILE A 631 -4.16 -21.12 -10.73
C ILE A 631 -4.92 -22.43 -10.74
N GLU A 632 -4.44 -23.38 -11.53
CA GLU A 632 -4.86 -24.77 -11.43
C GLU A 632 -3.99 -25.48 -10.38
N PRO A 633 -4.52 -25.79 -9.18
CA PRO A 633 -3.71 -26.45 -8.17
C PRO A 633 -3.33 -27.86 -8.64
N LEU A 634 -2.04 -28.22 -8.47
CA LEU A 634 -1.52 -29.56 -8.80
C LEU A 634 -2.37 -30.69 -8.18
N THR A 635 -2.90 -30.46 -6.98
CA THR A 635 -3.91 -31.29 -6.36
C THR A 635 -4.78 -30.39 -5.48
N LEU A 636 -6.09 -30.34 -5.75
CA LEU A 636 -7.01 -29.56 -4.94
C LEU A 636 -7.19 -30.22 -3.56
N SER A 637 -6.73 -29.53 -2.51
CA SER A 637 -6.83 -30.03 -1.13
C SER A 637 -8.28 -30.10 -0.65
N GLU A 638 -8.57 -31.00 0.30
CA GLU A 638 -9.90 -31.08 0.92
C GLU A 638 -10.30 -29.77 1.62
N ARG A 639 -9.33 -29.00 2.12
CA ARG A 639 -9.58 -27.67 2.66
C ARG A 639 -10.03 -26.72 1.55
N ALA A 640 -9.28 -26.64 0.44
CA ALA A 640 -9.61 -25.78 -0.68
C ALA A 640 -10.99 -26.12 -1.29
N LYS A 641 -11.35 -27.40 -1.40
CA LYS A 641 -12.70 -27.84 -1.82
C LYS A 641 -13.81 -27.35 -0.89
N LYS A 642 -13.52 -27.18 0.40
CA LYS A 642 -14.49 -26.74 1.41
C LYS A 642 -14.56 -25.22 1.52
N THR A 643 -13.49 -24.49 1.21
CA THR A 643 -13.41 -23.04 1.44
C THR A 643 -13.47 -22.21 0.17
N GLY A 644 -13.16 -22.80 -1.00
CA GLY A 644 -13.04 -22.06 -2.26
C GLY A 644 -11.78 -21.20 -2.35
N LEU A 645 -10.87 -21.35 -1.39
CA LEU A 645 -9.58 -20.67 -1.34
C LEU A 645 -8.46 -21.69 -1.52
N VAL A 646 -7.52 -21.40 -2.41
CA VAL A 646 -6.28 -22.17 -2.63
C VAL A 646 -5.13 -21.28 -2.19
N TYR A 647 -4.26 -21.75 -1.30
CA TYR A 647 -3.06 -21.00 -0.95
C TYR A 647 -1.94 -21.28 -1.95
N ASN A 648 -1.04 -20.31 -2.11
CA ASN A 648 0.10 -20.40 -3.01
C ASN A 648 0.97 -21.65 -2.72
N ASP A 649 1.14 -22.01 -1.45
CA ASP A 649 1.93 -23.16 -1.02
C ASP A 649 1.35 -24.51 -1.50
N GLU A 650 0.03 -24.62 -1.65
CA GLU A 650 -0.63 -25.82 -2.22
C GLU A 650 -0.38 -25.96 -3.72
N GLY A 651 -0.04 -24.87 -4.39
CA GLY A 651 0.33 -24.85 -5.80
C GLY A 651 1.83 -24.91 -6.06
N ASN A 652 2.66 -25.05 -5.01
CA ASN A 652 4.11 -24.81 -5.04
C ASN A 652 4.49 -23.40 -5.54
N VAL A 653 3.60 -22.42 -5.46
CA VAL A 653 3.85 -21.05 -5.93
C VAL A 653 4.53 -20.25 -4.81
N SER A 654 5.65 -19.59 -5.13
CA SER A 654 6.25 -18.55 -4.28
C SER A 654 5.63 -17.19 -4.57
N HIS A 655 5.56 -16.84 -5.84
CA HIS A 655 5.05 -15.57 -6.34
C HIS A 655 4.71 -15.70 -7.83
N PHE A 656 4.11 -14.66 -8.38
CA PHE A 656 3.82 -14.50 -9.80
C PHE A 656 4.69 -13.40 -10.39
N GLU A 657 5.11 -13.58 -11.64
CA GLU A 657 5.76 -12.53 -12.41
C GLU A 657 4.77 -11.99 -13.44
N VAL A 658 4.60 -10.66 -13.46
CA VAL A 658 3.81 -9.95 -14.47
C VAL A 658 4.77 -9.39 -15.51
N MET A 659 4.45 -9.58 -16.79
CA MET A 659 5.35 -9.31 -17.90
C MET A 659 4.66 -8.55 -19.03
N TYR A 660 5.47 -7.94 -19.87
CA TYR A 660 5.04 -7.23 -21.08
C TYR A 660 5.95 -7.54 -22.26
N LYS A 661 5.35 -7.62 -23.46
CA LYS A 661 6.04 -7.58 -24.75
C LYS A 661 5.20 -6.77 -25.75
N ASN A 662 5.87 -6.04 -26.65
CA ASN A 662 5.21 -5.35 -27.78
C ASN A 662 5.44 -6.15 -29.06
N GLY A 663 4.37 -6.69 -29.64
CA GLY A 663 4.45 -7.70 -30.70
C GLY A 663 4.64 -9.11 -30.16
N GLU A 664 4.24 -10.10 -30.98
CA GLU A 664 4.29 -11.52 -30.60
C GLU A 664 5.72 -11.99 -30.27
N ASP A 665 6.70 -11.55 -31.08
CA ASP A 665 8.13 -11.80 -30.89
C ASP A 665 8.85 -10.69 -30.11
N GLY A 666 8.11 -9.78 -29.50
CA GLY A 666 8.66 -8.65 -28.75
C GLY A 666 9.62 -9.07 -27.63
N ARG A 667 10.49 -8.14 -27.22
CA ARG A 667 11.31 -8.32 -26.01
C ARG A 667 10.39 -8.43 -24.79
N ILE A 668 10.70 -9.34 -23.88
CA ILE A 668 9.93 -9.55 -22.67
C ILE A 668 10.57 -8.79 -21.51
N SER A 669 9.78 -7.92 -20.88
CA SER A 669 10.16 -7.18 -19.69
C SER A 669 9.28 -7.59 -18.51
N GLN A 670 9.88 -7.79 -17.33
CA GLN A 670 9.12 -7.96 -16.10
C GLN A 670 8.63 -6.60 -15.60
N LEU A 671 7.34 -6.49 -15.34
CA LEU A 671 6.68 -5.29 -14.81
C LEU A 671 6.47 -5.34 -13.31
N ALA A 672 6.24 -6.54 -12.76
CA ALA A 672 6.00 -6.74 -11.33
C ALA A 672 6.34 -8.16 -10.86
N SER A 673 6.46 -8.31 -9.55
CA SER A 673 6.45 -9.58 -8.82
C SER A 673 5.46 -9.45 -7.67
N THR A 674 4.53 -10.41 -7.49
CA THR A 674 3.51 -10.33 -6.43
C THR A 674 3.10 -11.72 -5.95
N SER A 675 2.76 -11.87 -4.67
CA SER A 675 2.15 -13.10 -4.15
C SER A 675 0.65 -13.19 -4.39
N THR A 676 0.00 -12.07 -4.73
CA THR A 676 -1.45 -12.03 -4.93
C THR A 676 -1.85 -12.58 -6.29
N TRP A 677 -3.14 -12.85 -6.49
CA TRP A 677 -3.70 -13.31 -7.76
C TRP A 677 -4.26 -12.14 -8.59
N SER A 678 -3.71 -10.96 -8.37
CA SER A 678 -4.16 -9.71 -8.97
C SER A 678 -3.00 -8.73 -9.10
N ALA A 679 -3.07 -7.81 -10.05
CA ALA A 679 -2.07 -6.75 -10.17
C ALA A 679 -2.66 -5.50 -10.85
N TYR A 680 -2.03 -4.36 -10.62
CA TYR A 680 -2.30 -3.13 -11.35
C TYR A 680 -1.03 -2.64 -12.04
N VAL A 681 -1.11 -2.45 -13.35
CA VAL A 681 -0.05 -1.89 -14.19
C VAL A 681 -0.53 -0.53 -14.66
N GLY A 682 -0.16 0.54 -13.95
CA GLY A 682 -0.53 1.90 -14.33
C GLY A 682 0.38 2.55 -15.36
N ASP A 683 -0.21 3.10 -16.42
CA ASP A 683 0.46 3.94 -17.43
C ASP A 683 1.72 3.29 -18.05
N LEU A 684 1.61 2.01 -18.43
CA LEU A 684 2.58 1.30 -19.26
C LEU A 684 2.80 2.07 -20.57
N GLU A 685 3.99 2.63 -20.74
CA GLU A 685 4.42 3.32 -21.96
C GLU A 685 4.81 2.31 -23.04
N PHE A 686 4.41 2.57 -24.30
CA PHE A 686 4.89 1.79 -25.44
C PHE A 686 6.21 2.38 -25.95
N GLU A 687 7.20 1.52 -26.24
CA GLU A 687 8.45 1.95 -26.84
C GLU A 687 8.19 2.49 -28.26
N ASP A 688 8.88 3.58 -28.64
CA ASP A 688 8.80 4.22 -29.97
C ASP A 688 9.37 3.27 -31.05
N ASN A 689 8.59 2.25 -31.40
CA ASN A 689 8.78 1.49 -32.61
C ASN A 689 7.94 2.20 -33.68
N ASN A 690 8.53 2.52 -34.84
CA ASN A 690 7.87 3.20 -35.97
C ASN A 690 6.68 2.40 -36.61
N GLY A 691 6.03 1.48 -35.88
CA GLY A 691 4.90 0.65 -36.26
C GLY A 691 3.69 0.82 -35.32
N VAL A 692 2.68 -0.03 -35.51
CA VAL A 692 1.48 -0.05 -34.65
C VAL A 692 1.77 -0.87 -33.40
N ASP A 693 1.51 -0.33 -32.21
CA ASP A 693 1.67 -1.05 -30.94
C ASP A 693 0.71 -2.24 -30.85
N VAL A 694 1.27 -3.41 -30.56
CA VAL A 694 0.54 -4.67 -30.34
C VAL A 694 0.91 -5.20 -28.95
N PRO A 695 0.36 -4.61 -27.88
CA PRO A 695 0.78 -4.92 -26.52
C PRO A 695 0.27 -6.29 -26.06
N TYR A 696 1.15 -7.08 -25.46
CA TYR A 696 0.83 -8.31 -24.76
C TYR A 696 1.20 -8.17 -23.29
N VAL A 697 0.29 -8.55 -22.40
CA VAL A 697 0.57 -8.69 -20.96
C VAL A 697 0.46 -10.14 -20.56
N GLY A 698 1.41 -10.60 -19.77
CA GLY A 698 1.51 -12.00 -19.40
C GLY A 698 1.76 -12.20 -17.91
N VAL A 699 1.34 -13.36 -17.40
CA VAL A 699 1.58 -13.77 -16.02
C VAL A 699 2.06 -15.22 -15.99
N ARG A 700 3.03 -15.52 -15.13
CA ARG A 700 3.45 -16.90 -14.81
C ARG A 700 3.64 -17.10 -13.31
N SER A 701 3.52 -18.34 -12.87
CA SER A 701 3.87 -18.77 -11.52
C SER A 701 5.37 -19.08 -11.41
N VAL A 702 5.99 -18.63 -10.32
CA VAL A 702 7.34 -19.00 -9.92
C VAL A 702 7.27 -19.95 -8.74
N SER A 703 7.98 -21.07 -8.83
CA SER A 703 7.95 -22.12 -7.81
C SER A 703 8.64 -21.71 -6.51
N VAL A 704 8.32 -22.38 -5.40
CA VAL A 704 9.02 -22.22 -4.10
C VAL A 704 10.48 -22.67 -4.11
N ASP A 705 11.00 -23.25 -5.21
CA ASP A 705 12.43 -23.46 -5.42
C ASP A 705 13.15 -22.27 -6.11
N GLY A 706 12.40 -21.25 -6.54
CA GLY A 706 12.89 -20.04 -7.18
C GLY A 706 13.50 -20.22 -8.58
N LYS A 707 13.40 -21.42 -9.20
CA LYS A 707 14.01 -21.73 -10.50
C LYS A 707 13.13 -22.58 -11.43
N THR A 708 12.02 -23.10 -10.93
CA THR A 708 10.98 -23.77 -11.73
C THR A 708 9.84 -22.80 -11.99
N TYR A 709 9.38 -22.74 -13.24
CA TYR A 709 8.40 -21.76 -13.72
C TYR A 709 7.26 -22.46 -14.46
N SER A 710 6.03 -21.95 -14.31
CA SER A 710 4.96 -22.31 -15.23
C SER A 710 5.16 -21.66 -16.60
N PRO A 711 4.47 -22.12 -17.66
CA PRO A 711 4.34 -21.33 -18.88
C PRO A 711 3.74 -19.95 -18.58
N VAL A 712 4.09 -18.96 -19.42
CA VAL A 712 3.46 -17.64 -19.38
C VAL A 712 2.12 -17.72 -20.10
N VAL A 713 1.07 -17.21 -19.46
CA VAL A 713 -0.22 -16.96 -20.10
C VAL A 713 -0.21 -15.54 -20.64
N TRP A 714 -0.32 -15.38 -21.95
CA TRP A 714 -0.27 -14.08 -22.62
C TRP A 714 -1.66 -13.67 -23.11
N VAL A 715 -2.01 -12.41 -22.86
CA VAL A 715 -3.20 -11.75 -23.41
C VAL A 715 -2.76 -10.60 -24.30
N GLN A 716 -3.07 -10.68 -25.60
CA GLN A 716 -3.00 -9.55 -26.50
C GLN A 716 -4.05 -8.52 -26.07
N VAL A 717 -3.68 -7.25 -25.94
CA VAL A 717 -4.61 -6.18 -25.59
C VAL A 717 -4.88 -5.32 -26.84
N PRO A 718 -6.01 -5.54 -27.55
CA PRO A 718 -6.34 -4.77 -28.74
C PRO A 718 -6.42 -3.28 -28.42
N ARG A 719 -5.85 -2.42 -29.26
CA ARG A 719 -5.84 -0.97 -29.07
C ARG A 719 -6.92 -0.26 -29.88
N ALA A 720 -7.46 0.83 -29.33
CA ALA A 720 -8.33 1.70 -30.12
C ALA A 720 -7.51 2.47 -31.17
N ALA A 721 -8.17 2.95 -32.22
CA ALA A 721 -7.50 3.73 -33.25
C ALA A 721 -6.87 4.99 -32.62
N SER A 722 -5.63 5.31 -32.99
CA SER A 722 -4.84 6.39 -32.37
C SER A 722 -5.57 7.75 -32.39
N ASN A 723 -6.32 8.05 -33.45
CA ASN A 723 -7.12 9.27 -33.57
C ASN A 723 -8.36 9.33 -32.64
N GLN A 724 -8.75 8.20 -32.04
CA GLN A 724 -9.82 8.13 -31.05
C GLN A 724 -9.29 8.23 -29.61
N LEU A 725 -7.97 8.13 -29.43
CA LEU A 725 -7.32 8.15 -28.13
C LEU A 725 -6.80 9.55 -27.79
N PRO A 726 -6.86 9.97 -26.51
CA PRO A 726 -6.22 11.19 -26.06
C PRO A 726 -4.70 11.16 -26.29
N GLU A 727 -4.14 12.33 -26.57
CA GLU A 727 -2.69 12.54 -26.71
C GLU A 727 -1.97 12.10 -25.43
N TYR A 728 -0.80 11.47 -25.59
CA TYR A 728 0.05 11.16 -24.45
C TYR A 728 0.86 12.39 -24.05
N ILE A 729 0.59 12.92 -22.87
CA ILE A 729 1.38 14.00 -22.28
C ILE A 729 2.33 13.36 -21.28
N LYS A 730 3.62 13.26 -21.65
CA LYS A 730 4.67 12.85 -20.72
C LYS A 730 5.07 14.05 -19.88
N ASP A 731 4.51 14.14 -18.67
CA ASP A 731 5.07 15.05 -17.66
C ASP A 731 6.23 14.34 -16.97
N VAL A 732 7.42 14.93 -17.02
CA VAL A 732 8.61 14.39 -16.35
C VAL A 732 8.58 14.66 -14.85
N TYR A 733 7.80 15.65 -14.42
CA TYR A 733 7.62 15.99 -13.02
C TYR A 733 6.55 15.10 -12.38
N CYS A 734 6.79 14.74 -11.12
CA CYS A 734 5.78 14.14 -10.26
C CYS A 734 4.51 15.02 -10.17
N THR A 735 3.37 14.46 -9.76
CA THR A 735 2.16 15.24 -9.47
C THR A 735 2.07 15.67 -8.00
N SER A 736 1.35 16.76 -7.73
CA SER A 736 0.99 17.19 -6.37
C SER A 736 -0.51 17.48 -6.30
N GLU A 737 -1.29 16.53 -5.79
CA GLU A 737 -2.76 16.55 -5.85
C GLU A 737 -3.37 16.64 -4.45
N ILE A 738 -4.67 16.95 -4.33
CA ILE A 738 -5.39 16.80 -3.07
C ILE A 738 -5.63 15.32 -2.76
N ASN A 739 -5.52 14.95 -1.49
CA ASN A 739 -6.05 13.67 -1.03
C ASN A 739 -7.59 13.71 -1.09
N PRO A 740 -8.25 12.95 -1.99
CA PRO A 740 -9.70 12.96 -2.11
C PRO A 740 -10.42 12.51 -0.84
N ASP A 741 -9.74 11.76 0.01
CA ASP A 741 -10.29 11.17 1.24
C ASP A 741 -10.03 12.01 2.50
N ALA A 742 -9.32 13.15 2.37
CA ALA A 742 -9.13 14.06 3.50
C ALA A 742 -10.45 14.72 3.93
N GLU A 743 -10.62 14.93 5.23
CA GLU A 743 -11.82 15.57 5.77
C GLU A 743 -11.92 17.03 5.29
N GLY A 744 -13.08 17.42 4.76
CA GLY A 744 -13.29 18.77 4.23
C GLY A 744 -12.69 19.01 2.83
N THR A 745 -12.27 17.96 2.13
CA THR A 745 -11.82 18.05 0.72
C THR A 745 -12.90 18.63 -0.19
N ASP A 746 -14.17 18.31 0.04
CA ASP A 746 -15.31 18.88 -0.68
C ASP A 746 -15.34 20.42 -0.63
N ILE A 747 -15.07 21.00 0.53
CA ILE A 747 -15.00 22.46 0.70
C ILE A 747 -13.74 23.01 0.02
N ALA A 748 -12.60 22.34 0.23
CA ALA A 748 -11.31 22.73 -0.35
C ALA A 748 -11.38 22.84 -1.88
N LEU A 749 -12.02 21.87 -2.53
CA LEU A 749 -12.24 21.82 -3.98
C LEU A 749 -12.99 23.03 -4.55
N VAL A 750 -13.71 23.77 -3.71
CA VAL A 750 -14.47 24.95 -4.14
C VAL A 750 -13.80 26.25 -3.72
N GLN A 751 -13.08 26.25 -2.59
CA GLN A 751 -12.60 27.46 -1.94
C GLN A 751 -11.08 27.69 -2.04
N ARG A 752 -10.28 26.67 -2.33
CA ARG A 752 -8.81 26.76 -2.28
C ARG A 752 -8.20 26.83 -3.68
N TYR A 753 -8.04 28.04 -4.22
CA TYR A 753 -7.34 28.24 -5.49
C TYR A 753 -6.73 29.63 -5.59
N LEU A 754 -5.74 29.80 -6.48
CA LEU A 754 -5.18 31.09 -6.81
C LEU A 754 -6.02 31.82 -7.87
N THR A 755 -6.29 33.09 -7.65
CA THR A 755 -6.96 33.97 -8.62
C THR A 755 -5.98 34.74 -9.49
N GLU A 756 -4.76 35.00 -9.00
CA GLU A 756 -3.73 35.73 -9.73
C GLU A 756 -2.33 35.19 -9.43
N VAL A 757 -1.50 35.07 -10.46
CA VAL A 757 -0.04 34.87 -10.34
C VAL A 757 0.67 35.74 -11.38
N LYS A 758 1.60 36.58 -10.94
CA LYS A 758 2.28 37.58 -11.79
C LYS A 758 3.76 37.68 -11.47
N THR A 759 4.58 38.03 -12.47
CA THR A 759 5.95 38.51 -12.24
C THR A 759 6.14 39.94 -12.71
N THR A 760 7.14 40.64 -12.18
CA THR A 760 7.61 41.93 -12.69
C THR A 760 9.14 42.01 -12.65
N GLY A 761 9.73 42.81 -13.55
CA GLY A 761 11.19 42.96 -13.66
C GLY A 761 11.85 41.99 -14.64
N LEU A 762 11.06 41.25 -15.43
CA LEU A 762 11.53 40.32 -16.46
C LEU A 762 11.24 40.84 -17.88
N GLU A 763 11.97 40.30 -18.87
CA GLU A 763 11.70 40.54 -20.30
C GLU A 763 10.31 40.02 -20.69
N HIS A 764 9.99 38.80 -20.27
CA HIS A 764 8.68 38.18 -20.41
C HIS A 764 8.15 37.85 -19.02
N ASN A 765 7.06 38.50 -18.62
CA ASN A 765 6.47 38.31 -17.30
C ASN A 765 5.29 37.34 -17.34
N LEU A 766 5.15 36.56 -16.27
CA LEU A 766 3.99 35.73 -16.03
C LEU A 766 2.78 36.61 -15.75
N ASN A 767 1.62 36.26 -16.30
CA ASN A 767 0.35 36.90 -16.02
C ASN A 767 -0.78 35.87 -16.11
N TYR A 768 -1.02 35.17 -15.00
CA TYR A 768 -2.07 34.17 -14.87
C TYR A 768 -3.23 34.73 -14.05
N THR A 769 -4.46 34.40 -14.47
CA THR A 769 -5.69 34.73 -13.74
C THR A 769 -6.68 33.58 -13.79
N ALA A 770 -7.40 33.34 -12.68
CA ALA A 770 -8.49 32.39 -12.61
C ALA A 770 -9.67 32.95 -11.81
N ASN A 771 -10.88 32.55 -12.18
CA ASN A 771 -12.14 32.96 -11.54
C ASN A 771 -12.91 31.77 -10.92
N ALA A 772 -12.38 30.55 -11.04
CA ALA A 772 -13.00 29.33 -10.56
C ALA A 772 -11.90 28.34 -10.10
N PRO A 773 -12.24 27.38 -9.21
CA PRO A 773 -11.34 26.31 -8.80
C PRO A 773 -11.03 25.33 -9.94
N VAL A 774 -10.10 24.40 -9.69
CA VAL A 774 -9.70 23.36 -10.65
C VAL A 774 -10.87 22.42 -10.94
N ALA A 775 -11.32 22.38 -12.19
CA ALA A 775 -12.57 21.71 -12.57
C ALA A 775 -12.52 20.18 -12.50
N ASP A 776 -11.34 19.56 -12.58
CA ASP A 776 -11.19 18.10 -12.58
C ASP A 776 -11.15 17.49 -11.17
N GLY A 777 -11.13 18.33 -10.14
CA GLY A 777 -11.12 17.95 -8.73
C GLY A 777 -9.77 17.45 -8.19
N SER A 778 -8.69 17.55 -8.95
CA SER A 778 -7.33 17.18 -8.50
C SER A 778 -6.71 18.20 -7.56
N GLN A 779 -7.22 19.45 -7.56
CA GLN A 779 -6.57 20.62 -6.95
C GLN A 779 -5.14 20.84 -7.44
N TYR A 780 -4.78 20.28 -8.59
CA TYR A 780 -3.50 20.46 -9.25
C TYR A 780 -3.72 21.14 -10.60
N GLN A 781 -3.37 22.42 -10.69
CA GLN A 781 -3.50 23.19 -11.91
C GLN A 781 -2.21 23.15 -12.72
N SER A 782 -2.21 22.46 -13.86
CA SER A 782 -1.15 22.65 -14.86
C SER A 782 -1.43 23.93 -15.65
N ALA A 783 -0.67 24.99 -15.40
CA ALA A 783 -0.73 26.28 -16.12
C ALA A 783 0.55 26.51 -16.95
N ILE A 784 1.08 25.43 -17.51
CA ILE A 784 2.37 25.39 -18.22
C ILE A 784 2.35 26.06 -19.58
N ASP A 785 1.14 26.32 -20.09
CA ASP A 785 0.88 27.19 -21.25
C ASP A 785 1.20 28.66 -20.95
N HIS A 786 1.30 29.02 -19.67
CA HIS A 786 1.81 30.32 -19.22
C HIS A 786 3.29 30.20 -18.86
N SER A 787 4.08 31.17 -19.31
CA SER A 787 5.53 31.18 -19.09
C SER A 787 6.08 32.57 -18.75
N PHE A 788 7.27 32.59 -18.18
CA PHE A 788 8.08 33.79 -17.98
C PHE A 788 9.55 33.49 -18.27
N THR A 789 10.31 34.52 -18.62
CA THR A 789 11.72 34.39 -19.01
C THR A 789 12.62 35.06 -17.99
N VAL A 790 13.62 34.32 -17.51
CA VAL A 790 14.60 34.78 -16.52
C VAL A 790 16.02 34.56 -17.03
N ALA A 791 16.94 35.44 -16.66
CA ALA A 791 18.38 35.26 -16.91
C ALA A 791 19.10 34.75 -15.66
N GLN A 792 20.17 33.97 -15.83
CA GLN A 792 21.10 33.61 -14.76
C GLN A 792 21.54 34.87 -13.97
N GLY A 793 21.48 34.81 -12.63
CA GLY A 793 21.79 35.93 -11.75
C GLY A 793 20.73 37.04 -11.69
N GLN A 794 19.69 37.01 -12.52
CA GLN A 794 18.67 38.06 -12.54
C GLN A 794 17.81 38.04 -11.28
N THR A 795 17.46 39.24 -10.80
CA THR A 795 16.50 39.41 -9.70
C THR A 795 15.16 39.94 -10.22
N PHE A 796 14.04 39.36 -9.76
CA PHE A 796 12.68 39.73 -10.17
C PHE A 796 11.68 39.63 -9.04
N ASN A 797 10.51 40.23 -9.19
CA ASN A 797 9.42 40.10 -8.22
C ASN A 797 8.36 39.13 -8.73
N PHE A 798 7.83 38.32 -7.82
CA PHE A 798 6.74 37.38 -8.02
C PHE A 798 5.59 37.73 -7.06
N PHE A 799 4.38 37.67 -7.57
CA PHE A 799 3.16 37.98 -6.84
C PHE A 799 2.14 36.87 -7.02
N PHE A 800 1.42 36.52 -5.96
CA PHE A 800 0.21 35.71 -6.07
C PHE A 800 -0.91 36.24 -5.16
N LYS A 801 -2.16 35.92 -5.52
CA LYS A 801 -3.35 36.15 -4.71
C LYS A 801 -4.32 34.98 -4.83
N ALA A 802 -4.87 34.57 -3.70
CA ALA A 802 -5.85 33.51 -3.56
C ALA A 802 -7.29 34.04 -3.59
N PHE A 803 -8.23 33.13 -3.84
CA PHE A 803 -9.66 33.41 -3.76
C PHE A 803 -10.08 33.87 -2.35
N ASP A 804 -10.80 34.99 -2.26
CA ASP A 804 -11.25 35.55 -0.99
C ASP A 804 -12.48 34.81 -0.45
N THR A 805 -12.26 34.03 0.61
CA THR A 805 -13.30 33.19 1.22
C THR A 805 -14.10 33.87 2.32
N THR A 806 -13.90 35.17 2.56
CA THR A 806 -14.56 35.92 3.65
C THR A 806 -16.10 35.82 3.60
N ASN A 807 -16.67 35.73 2.40
CA ASN A 807 -18.13 35.62 2.20
C ASN A 807 -18.57 34.24 1.68
N SER A 808 -17.69 33.23 1.75
CA SER A 808 -18.01 31.89 1.30
C SER A 808 -19.05 31.20 2.19
N THR A 809 -19.90 30.39 1.57
CA THR A 809 -20.87 29.55 2.26
C THR A 809 -20.70 28.09 1.87
N TRP A 810 -21.14 27.19 2.75
CA TRP A 810 -21.18 25.74 2.52
C TRP A 810 -22.50 25.15 3.02
N PRO A 811 -23.11 24.21 2.29
CA PRO A 811 -24.33 23.54 2.75
C PRO A 811 -24.05 22.74 4.04
N ASP A 812 -24.88 22.93 5.05
CA ASP A 812 -24.92 22.05 6.21
C ASP A 812 -25.52 20.67 5.86
N LYS A 813 -25.61 19.78 6.86
CA LYS A 813 -26.19 18.43 6.72
C LYS A 813 -27.63 18.40 6.20
N ASP A 814 -28.35 19.51 6.29
CA ASP A 814 -29.74 19.67 5.82
C ASP A 814 -29.80 20.42 4.47
N GLY A 815 -28.65 20.71 3.86
CA GLY A 815 -28.53 21.39 2.57
C GLY A 815 -28.67 22.92 2.63
N LYS A 816 -28.68 23.53 3.83
CA LYS A 816 -28.79 24.98 3.97
C LYS A 816 -27.41 25.62 3.93
N GLN A 817 -27.26 26.68 3.13
CA GLN A 817 -26.00 27.42 3.04
C GLN A 817 -25.69 28.12 4.36
N GLN A 818 -24.52 27.84 4.94
CA GLN A 818 -24.00 28.47 6.15
C GLN A 818 -22.66 29.14 5.86
N PRO A 819 -22.30 30.26 6.52
CA PRO A 819 -20.96 30.84 6.41
C PRO A 819 -19.87 29.81 6.72
N LYS A 820 -18.92 29.64 5.80
CA LYS A 820 -17.80 28.69 5.94
C LYS A 820 -16.57 29.22 5.21
N VAL A 821 -15.55 29.53 5.98
CA VAL A 821 -14.27 30.09 5.51
C VAL A 821 -13.21 28.98 5.55
N ASP A 822 -12.83 28.47 4.39
CA ASP A 822 -11.86 27.36 4.26
C ASP A 822 -10.90 27.53 3.06
N GLY A 823 -10.54 28.77 2.75
CA GLY A 823 -9.65 29.10 1.62
C GLY A 823 -8.16 28.91 1.91
N LEU A 824 -7.33 29.32 0.95
CA LEU A 824 -5.87 29.19 1.05
C LEU A 824 -5.28 30.00 2.21
N ARG A 825 -6.04 30.91 2.84
CA ARG A 825 -5.62 31.51 4.11
C ARG A 825 -5.32 30.48 5.20
N TRP A 826 -5.88 29.27 5.14
CA TRP A 826 -5.61 28.21 6.11
C TRP A 826 -4.48 27.28 5.68
N CYS A 827 -3.70 27.71 4.68
CA CYS A 827 -2.52 27.02 4.21
C CYS A 827 -1.25 27.84 4.50
N PHE A 828 -0.12 27.14 4.44
CA PHE A 828 1.17 27.74 4.09
C PHE A 828 1.53 27.30 2.67
N ALA A 829 2.43 28.02 2.02
CA ALA A 829 2.78 27.85 0.62
C ALA A 829 4.29 27.71 0.46
N LYS A 830 4.71 26.67 -0.26
CA LYS A 830 6.09 26.50 -0.70
C LYS A 830 6.15 26.50 -2.22
N ALA A 831 7.25 26.99 -2.78
CA ALA A 831 7.45 26.94 -4.22
C ALA A 831 8.85 26.46 -4.59
N TYR A 832 8.93 25.85 -5.77
CA TYR A 832 10.08 25.14 -6.27
C TYR A 832 10.35 25.51 -7.72
N ILE A 833 11.61 25.69 -8.09
CA ILE A 833 12.01 25.81 -9.51
C ILE A 833 13.14 24.83 -9.78
N ASP A 834 12.93 23.92 -10.72
CA ASP A 834 13.94 22.94 -11.17
C ASP A 834 15.07 23.69 -11.91
N TRP A 835 16.09 24.11 -11.17
CA TRP A 835 17.16 24.94 -11.72
C TRP A 835 18.14 24.12 -12.54
N ASP A 836 18.27 22.82 -12.27
CA ASP A 836 19.19 21.94 -13.00
C ASP A 836 18.54 21.09 -14.10
N LYS A 837 17.23 21.24 -14.29
CA LYS A 837 16.43 20.60 -15.34
C LYS A 837 16.52 19.07 -15.30
N ASN A 838 16.63 18.49 -14.11
CA ASN A 838 16.69 17.04 -13.95
C ASN A 838 15.29 16.38 -13.91
N GLY A 839 14.21 17.17 -13.92
CA GLY A 839 12.83 16.69 -13.87
C GLY A 839 12.30 16.40 -12.45
N ASP A 840 13.06 16.78 -11.43
CA ASP A 840 12.71 16.71 -10.02
C ASP A 840 12.83 18.10 -9.38
N PHE A 841 12.30 18.26 -8.17
CA PHE A 841 12.41 19.49 -7.39
C PHE A 841 13.19 19.22 -6.11
N ASP A 842 14.49 19.51 -6.10
CA ASP A 842 15.35 19.34 -4.94
C ASP A 842 15.04 20.41 -3.87
N THR A 843 14.30 20.06 -2.84
CA THR A 843 13.89 21.05 -1.82
C THR A 843 15.05 21.69 -1.05
N LEU A 844 16.27 21.15 -1.10
CA LEU A 844 17.43 21.77 -0.47
C LEU A 844 18.02 22.89 -1.33
N THR A 845 17.92 22.79 -2.66
CA THR A 845 18.57 23.73 -3.58
C THR A 845 17.60 24.49 -4.49
N GLU A 846 16.34 24.08 -4.54
CA GLU A 846 15.34 24.53 -5.52
C GLU A 846 14.06 25.08 -4.88
N GLU A 847 13.92 25.02 -3.55
CA GLU A 847 12.87 25.75 -2.84
C GLU A 847 13.15 27.27 -2.92
N VAL A 848 12.26 28.01 -3.58
CA VAL A 848 12.36 29.45 -3.78
C VAL A 848 11.62 30.28 -2.72
N PHE A 849 10.62 29.69 -2.05
CA PHE A 849 10.03 30.29 -0.84
C PHE A 849 9.29 29.30 0.05
N ASP A 850 9.13 29.71 1.31
CA ASP A 850 8.22 29.15 2.32
C ASP A 850 7.46 30.31 2.97
N LEU A 851 6.13 30.34 2.82
CA LEU A 851 5.27 31.47 3.20
C LEU A 851 4.08 30.98 4.01
N GLY A 852 3.65 31.79 4.98
CA GLY A 852 2.57 31.42 5.91
C GLY A 852 3.11 30.84 7.21
N THR A 853 2.23 30.36 8.07
CA THR A 853 2.59 29.86 9.40
C THR A 853 1.92 28.53 9.70
N VAL A 854 2.71 27.52 10.06
CA VAL A 854 2.19 26.21 10.50
C VAL A 854 1.36 26.38 11.78
N ARG A 855 0.21 25.71 11.86
CA ARG A 855 -0.84 25.82 12.89
C ARG A 855 -1.49 27.20 13.01
N ALA A 856 -1.46 28.03 11.96
CA ALA A 856 -2.14 29.32 11.94
C ALA A 856 -2.64 29.69 10.53
N GLY A 857 -3.55 30.66 10.46
CA GLY A 857 -3.99 31.22 9.19
C GLY A 857 -3.08 32.36 8.72
N THR A 858 -3.03 32.54 7.40
CA THR A 858 -2.32 33.58 6.64
C THR A 858 -3.32 34.38 5.77
N PRO A 859 -4.13 35.28 6.36
CA PRO A 859 -5.18 36.03 5.64
C PRO A 859 -4.67 36.87 4.45
N GLU A 860 -3.38 37.23 4.46
CA GLU A 860 -2.72 38.01 3.41
C GLU A 860 -2.79 37.33 2.05
N PHE A 861 -2.82 35.98 2.01
CA PHE A 861 -2.95 35.22 0.76
C PHE A 861 -4.21 35.60 -0.01
N GLU A 862 -5.31 35.86 0.70
CA GLU A 862 -6.63 36.14 0.10
C GLU A 862 -6.93 37.63 -0.02
N THR A 863 -6.43 38.46 0.91
CA THR A 863 -6.78 39.87 0.99
C THR A 863 -5.90 40.73 0.07
N THR A 864 -4.63 40.90 0.44
CA THR A 864 -3.66 41.74 -0.29
C THR A 864 -2.92 40.98 -1.39
N GLY A 865 -2.83 39.65 -1.29
CA GLY A 865 -1.83 38.87 -2.01
C GLY A 865 -0.44 39.06 -1.42
N VAL A 866 0.53 38.30 -1.91
CA VAL A 866 1.91 38.30 -1.42
C VAL A 866 2.88 38.53 -2.57
N THR A 867 3.80 39.49 -2.37
CA THR A 867 4.94 39.73 -3.27
C THR A 867 6.24 39.23 -2.63
N ARG A 868 7.07 38.53 -3.40
CA ARG A 868 8.43 38.11 -3.03
C ARG A 868 9.40 38.42 -4.14
N GLN A 869 10.65 38.71 -3.77
CA GLN A 869 11.74 38.95 -4.71
C GLN A 869 12.62 37.71 -4.77
N PHE A 870 13.04 37.33 -5.97
CA PHE A 870 13.85 36.14 -6.22
C PHE A 870 15.06 36.50 -7.06
N THR A 871 16.18 35.81 -6.79
CA THR A 871 17.38 35.86 -7.62
C THR A 871 17.60 34.49 -8.22
N VAL A 872 17.72 34.42 -9.54
CA VAL A 872 18.02 33.18 -10.28
C VAL A 872 19.46 32.75 -9.97
N PRO A 873 19.73 31.46 -9.66
CA PRO A 873 21.09 30.98 -9.51
C PRO A 873 21.95 31.26 -10.75
N GLU A 874 23.20 31.67 -10.55
CA GLU A 874 24.15 31.95 -11.64
C GLU A 874 24.39 30.72 -12.52
N ASN A 875 24.29 29.52 -11.96
CA ASN A 875 24.51 28.24 -12.64
C ASN A 875 23.22 27.49 -13.01
N ALA A 876 22.07 28.18 -13.04
CA ALA A 876 20.81 27.58 -13.49
C ALA A 876 20.91 27.15 -14.97
N ASN A 877 20.35 25.99 -15.32
CA ASN A 877 20.51 25.40 -16.65
C ASN A 877 19.65 26.13 -17.69
N PRO A 878 20.23 26.66 -18.78
CA PRO A 878 19.44 27.33 -19.82
C PRO A 878 18.38 26.43 -20.48
N GLY A 879 17.27 27.04 -20.92
CA GLY A 879 16.13 26.40 -21.57
C GLY A 879 14.88 26.35 -20.71
N GLN A 880 13.88 25.58 -21.16
CA GLN A 880 12.59 25.45 -20.49
C GLN A 880 12.70 24.58 -19.23
N SER A 881 12.17 25.07 -18.11
CA SER A 881 12.04 24.39 -16.81
C SER A 881 10.65 24.65 -16.20
N ARG A 882 10.42 24.25 -14.94
CA ARG A 882 9.13 24.33 -14.23
C ARG A 882 9.24 25.10 -12.92
N LEU A 883 8.25 25.95 -12.66
CA LEU A 883 7.93 26.49 -11.33
C LEU A 883 6.71 25.74 -10.81
N ARG A 884 6.78 25.22 -9.58
CA ARG A 884 5.65 24.65 -8.85
C ARG A 884 5.39 25.45 -7.58
N ILE A 885 4.12 25.66 -7.24
CA ILE A 885 3.70 26.21 -5.96
C ILE A 885 2.76 25.20 -5.30
N VAL A 886 3.03 24.83 -4.06
CA VAL A 886 2.24 23.86 -3.28
C VAL A 886 1.74 24.55 -2.02
N PHE A 887 0.42 24.66 -1.91
CA PHE A 887 -0.27 25.08 -0.70
C PHE A 887 -0.66 23.85 0.11
N SER A 888 -0.17 23.78 1.34
CA SER A 888 -0.49 22.71 2.29
C SER A 888 -1.28 23.28 3.45
N ASP A 889 -2.32 22.56 3.89
CA ASP A 889 -3.11 22.96 5.04
C ASP A 889 -2.21 23.11 6.28
N ALA A 890 -2.37 24.20 7.02
CA ALA A 890 -1.46 24.57 8.09
C ALA A 890 -1.50 23.61 9.29
N TRP A 891 -2.46 22.68 9.35
CA TRP A 891 -2.53 21.66 10.39
C TRP A 891 -1.93 20.30 9.98
N PHE A 892 -1.36 20.21 8.79
CA PHE A 892 -0.71 18.99 8.31
C PHE A 892 0.71 19.29 7.88
N THR A 893 1.53 18.24 7.84
CA THR A 893 2.91 18.36 7.40
C THR A 893 2.96 18.56 5.88
N HIS A 894 3.95 19.31 5.42
CA HIS A 894 4.17 19.52 4.00
C HIS A 894 4.64 18.22 3.34
N PRO A 895 3.98 17.75 2.25
CA PRO A 895 4.40 16.53 1.54
C PRO A 895 5.57 16.77 0.56
N GLY A 896 6.05 18.01 0.43
CA GLY A 896 7.05 18.37 -0.57
C GLY A 896 6.42 18.76 -1.92
N PRO A 897 7.22 18.85 -2.99
CA PRO A 897 6.77 19.21 -4.33
C PRO A 897 5.94 18.10 -4.99
N CYS A 898 5.96 16.88 -4.45
CA CYS A 898 5.30 15.69 -4.99
C CYS A 898 4.34 15.07 -3.97
N GLY A 899 3.28 14.41 -4.45
CA GLY A 899 2.37 13.62 -3.63
C GLY A 899 1.11 14.36 -3.18
N GLN A 900 0.33 13.71 -2.31
CA GLN A 900 -0.98 14.22 -1.94
C GLN A 900 -0.92 15.21 -0.77
N THR A 901 -1.67 16.29 -0.87
CA THR A 901 -1.86 17.30 0.19
C THR A 901 -3.18 17.03 0.93
N ALA A 902 -3.18 17.19 2.26
CA ALA A 902 -4.44 17.25 3.01
C ALA A 902 -5.10 18.61 2.72
N LYS A 903 -6.20 18.61 1.95
CA LYS A 903 -6.94 19.82 1.56
C LYS A 903 -6.11 20.89 0.82
N GLY A 904 -5.02 20.56 0.14
CA GLY A 904 -4.14 21.57 -0.47
C GLY A 904 -4.57 22.09 -1.85
N PHE A 905 -3.66 22.83 -2.48
CA PHE A 905 -3.75 23.29 -3.87
C PHE A 905 -2.33 23.40 -4.44
N SER A 906 -2.13 22.94 -5.67
CA SER A 906 -0.84 23.03 -6.35
C SER A 906 -1.00 23.62 -7.74
N ILE A 907 -0.01 24.38 -8.22
CA ILE A 907 -0.02 24.98 -9.56
C ILE A 907 1.38 25.03 -10.17
N ASP A 908 1.44 24.80 -11.48
CA ASP A 908 2.66 24.68 -12.27
C ASP A 908 2.73 25.70 -13.40
N PHE A 909 3.90 26.33 -13.61
CA PHE A 909 4.17 27.31 -14.68
C PHE A 909 5.48 27.02 -15.41
N THR A 910 5.54 27.33 -16.70
CA THR A 910 6.79 27.22 -17.46
C THR A 910 7.77 28.35 -17.11
N VAL A 911 9.05 28.01 -16.88
CA VAL A 911 10.15 28.96 -16.68
C VAL A 911 11.13 28.84 -17.84
N ASN A 912 11.42 29.94 -18.55
CA ASN A 912 12.44 29.94 -19.60
C ASN A 912 13.72 30.58 -19.06
N ILE A 913 14.76 29.76 -18.83
CA ILE A 913 16.04 30.21 -18.27
C ILE A 913 16.99 30.58 -19.41
N THR A 914 17.64 31.74 -19.33
CA THR A 914 18.61 32.23 -20.30
C THR A 914 19.96 32.52 -19.65
N GLY A 915 21.05 32.41 -20.39
CA GLY A 915 22.40 32.65 -19.89
C GLY A 915 23.43 31.73 -20.52
N ASN A 916 24.71 31.99 -20.23
CA ASN A 916 25.85 31.30 -20.83
C ASN A 916 26.77 30.62 -19.79
N ASN A 917 26.46 30.74 -18.50
CA ASN A 917 27.23 30.05 -17.46
C ASN A 917 27.03 28.53 -17.58
N PRO A 918 28.06 27.73 -17.25
CA PRO A 918 27.99 26.27 -17.37
C PRO A 918 26.81 25.66 -16.58
N PRO A 919 26.10 24.67 -17.14
CA PRO A 919 24.99 24.03 -16.46
C PRO A 919 25.44 23.17 -15.28
N LYS A 920 24.63 23.11 -14.23
CA LYS A 920 24.69 22.07 -13.19
C LYS A 920 24.29 20.74 -13.83
N VAL A 921 25.18 19.74 -13.79
CA VAL A 921 24.89 18.39 -14.28
C VAL A 921 24.75 17.46 -13.07
N THR A 922 23.54 16.99 -12.83
CA THR A 922 23.27 15.94 -11.84
C THR A 922 23.47 14.58 -12.53
N GLU A 923 24.42 13.77 -12.05
CA GLU A 923 24.68 12.43 -12.62
C GLU A 923 23.58 11.47 -12.15
N ASP A 924 22.85 10.84 -13.08
CA ASP A 924 21.99 9.70 -12.75
C ASP A 924 22.88 8.48 -12.49
N THR A 925 22.97 8.09 -11.23
CA THR A 925 23.84 6.99 -10.79
C THR A 925 23.21 5.62 -10.98
N ARG A 926 21.94 5.52 -11.42
CA ARG A 926 21.22 4.26 -11.65
C ARG A 926 21.66 3.60 -12.95
N ASP A 927 21.54 2.27 -13.03
CA ASP A 927 21.98 1.55 -14.23
C ASP A 927 21.04 1.88 -15.41
N GLN A 928 21.63 2.30 -16.52
CA GLN A 928 20.91 2.74 -17.71
C GLN A 928 20.83 1.64 -18.77
N GLY A 929 19.91 1.82 -19.72
CA GLY A 929 19.74 0.93 -20.87
C GLY A 929 18.68 -0.15 -20.68
N ILE A 930 18.67 -1.12 -21.59
CA ILE A 930 17.65 -2.16 -21.67
C ILE A 930 17.92 -3.25 -20.62
N ALA A 931 16.91 -3.54 -19.79
CA ALA A 931 16.94 -4.62 -18.79
C ALA A 931 17.01 -6.01 -19.43
N ASP A 932 17.57 -6.99 -18.72
CA ASP A 932 17.60 -8.40 -19.15
C ASP A 932 16.18 -8.97 -19.23
N GLU A 933 15.99 -10.04 -20.03
CA GLU A 933 14.72 -10.78 -20.00
C GLU A 933 14.68 -11.68 -18.76
N PRO A 934 13.49 -11.95 -18.18
CA PRO A 934 13.34 -12.85 -17.04
C PRO A 934 13.87 -14.26 -17.31
N ASP A 935 14.39 -14.91 -16.26
CA ASP A 935 15.01 -16.22 -16.38
C ASP A 935 14.02 -17.27 -16.93
N GLY A 936 14.49 -18.12 -17.85
CA GLY A 936 13.69 -19.23 -18.39
C GLY A 936 12.46 -18.83 -19.22
N VAL A 937 12.26 -17.55 -19.54
CA VAL A 937 11.02 -17.06 -20.19
C VAL A 937 10.84 -17.52 -21.64
N ARG A 938 11.93 -17.94 -22.32
CA ARG A 938 11.92 -18.48 -23.69
C ARG A 938 12.27 -19.98 -23.78
N GLY A 939 12.24 -20.72 -22.66
CA GLY A 939 12.67 -22.13 -22.57
C GLY A 939 11.65 -23.18 -23.02
N GLY A 940 12.11 -24.36 -23.46
CA GLY A 940 11.30 -25.41 -24.13
C GLY A 940 10.20 -26.14 -23.33
N THR A 941 9.87 -25.73 -22.12
CA THR A 941 8.70 -26.23 -21.35
C THR A 941 7.57 -25.20 -21.22
N SER A 942 7.80 -23.93 -21.59
CA SER A 942 6.75 -22.90 -21.60
C SER A 942 6.03 -22.91 -22.95
N VAL A 943 4.99 -23.72 -23.09
CA VAL A 943 4.03 -23.55 -24.18
C VAL A 943 3.26 -22.25 -23.91
N GLU A 944 3.54 -21.20 -24.68
CA GLU A 944 2.77 -19.95 -24.59
C GLU A 944 1.29 -20.25 -24.82
N ARG A 945 0.44 -19.90 -23.85
CA ARG A 945 -1.00 -19.82 -24.11
C ARG A 945 -1.29 -18.39 -24.57
N ILE A 946 -1.26 -18.19 -25.89
CA ILE A 946 -1.69 -16.93 -26.50
C ILE A 946 -3.19 -17.03 -26.75
N PHE A 947 -3.96 -16.14 -26.13
CA PHE A 947 -5.36 -15.95 -26.51
C PHE A 947 -5.43 -15.07 -27.76
N ASP A 948 -5.06 -15.66 -28.90
CA ASP A 948 -5.08 -15.02 -30.21
C ASP A 948 -6.48 -15.19 -30.83
N GLY A 949 -7.45 -14.45 -30.32
CA GLY A 949 -8.79 -14.47 -30.89
C GLY A 949 -8.79 -13.67 -32.19
N GLY A 950 -8.88 -14.36 -33.32
CA GLY A 950 -8.92 -13.80 -34.66
C GLY A 950 -9.68 -12.47 -34.75
N ALA A 951 -9.01 -11.49 -35.37
CA ALA A 951 -9.32 -10.06 -35.42
C ALA A 951 -9.22 -9.35 -34.05
N SER A 952 -8.03 -8.81 -33.75
CA SER A 952 -7.68 -7.86 -32.68
C SER A 952 -8.51 -6.57 -32.71
N ALA A 953 -9.83 -6.68 -32.58
CA ALA A 953 -10.76 -5.58 -32.68
C ALA A 953 -11.33 -5.24 -31.30
N VAL A 954 -11.34 -3.94 -31.00
CA VAL A 954 -11.82 -3.41 -29.72
C VAL A 954 -13.32 -3.67 -29.55
N SER A 955 -13.72 -4.14 -28.36
CA SER A 955 -15.13 -4.30 -27.99
C SER A 955 -15.86 -2.96 -27.98
N ARG A 956 -17.03 -2.91 -28.61
CA ARG A 956 -17.86 -1.69 -28.68
C ARG A 956 -19.34 -2.04 -28.81
N PHE A 957 -20.19 -1.04 -28.59
CA PHE A 957 -21.63 -1.16 -28.80
C PHE A 957 -22.23 0.06 -29.51
N TYR A 958 -23.36 -0.13 -30.19
CA TYR A 958 -24.10 0.94 -30.88
C TYR A 958 -25.58 0.56 -31.09
N PRO A 959 -26.48 1.53 -31.28
CA PRO A 959 -26.26 2.98 -31.15
C PRO A 959 -26.08 3.39 -29.68
N ASN A 960 -25.50 4.56 -29.43
CA ASN A 960 -25.49 5.21 -28.11
C ASN A 960 -25.83 6.70 -28.34
N PRO A 961 -26.99 7.21 -27.90
CA PRO A 961 -27.97 6.60 -26.98
C PRO A 961 -28.75 5.40 -27.56
N VAL A 962 -29.12 4.47 -26.68
CA VAL A 962 -29.95 3.28 -26.96
C VAL A 962 -31.43 3.60 -26.71
N GLU A 963 -32.32 3.19 -27.62
CA GLU A 963 -33.78 3.23 -27.40
C GLU A 963 -34.32 1.88 -26.94
N THR A 964 -34.10 0.81 -27.69
CA THR A 964 -34.62 -0.53 -27.35
C THR A 964 -33.61 -1.62 -27.69
N ILE A 965 -32.95 -1.50 -28.83
CA ILE A 965 -31.98 -2.46 -29.33
C ILE A 965 -30.59 -1.84 -29.28
N VAL A 966 -29.62 -2.64 -28.81
CA VAL A 966 -28.20 -2.34 -28.89
C VAL A 966 -27.48 -3.53 -29.53
N ASN A 967 -26.49 -3.26 -30.37
CA ASN A 967 -25.64 -4.26 -30.99
C ASN A 967 -24.26 -4.21 -30.33
N PHE A 968 -23.69 -5.37 -30.02
CA PHE A 968 -22.32 -5.48 -29.53
C PHE A 968 -21.42 -6.09 -30.61
N GLU A 969 -20.23 -5.52 -30.77
CA GLU A 969 -19.19 -6.06 -31.65
C GLU A 969 -17.98 -6.49 -30.82
N ASN A 970 -17.30 -7.54 -31.26
CA ASN A 970 -16.11 -8.09 -30.61
C ASN A 970 -16.34 -8.28 -29.11
N THR A 971 -17.46 -8.90 -28.74
CA THR A 971 -17.88 -9.09 -27.36
C THR A 971 -18.44 -10.50 -27.21
N GLN A 972 -17.90 -11.28 -26.27
CA GLN A 972 -18.35 -12.63 -25.93
C GLN A 972 -19.34 -12.62 -24.77
N GLN A 973 -19.20 -11.66 -23.86
CA GLN A 973 -20.07 -11.49 -22.71
C GLN A 973 -20.18 -10.01 -22.33
N VAL A 974 -21.37 -9.60 -21.87
CA VAL A 974 -21.65 -8.25 -21.40
C VAL A 974 -22.27 -8.26 -20.02
N TRP A 975 -21.94 -7.22 -19.24
CA TRP A 975 -22.62 -6.85 -18.00
C TRP A 975 -22.97 -5.37 -18.05
N ILE A 976 -24.21 -5.05 -17.70
CA ILE A 976 -24.71 -3.67 -17.62
C ILE A 976 -25.05 -3.40 -16.17
N TYR A 977 -24.33 -2.45 -15.60
CA TYR A 977 -24.49 -1.98 -14.24
C TYR A 977 -25.15 -0.60 -14.26
N THR A 978 -25.94 -0.30 -13.24
CA THR A 978 -26.31 1.08 -12.92
C THR A 978 -25.07 1.85 -12.45
N ILE A 979 -25.15 3.18 -12.41
CA ILE A 979 -24.05 4.04 -11.93
C ILE A 979 -23.70 3.83 -10.44
N ASP A 980 -24.57 3.17 -9.68
CA ASP A 980 -24.34 2.74 -8.29
C ASP A 980 -23.86 1.27 -8.20
N GLY A 981 -23.35 0.70 -9.29
CA GLY A 981 -22.68 -0.61 -9.30
C GLY A 981 -23.63 -1.81 -9.30
N LYS A 982 -24.96 -1.63 -9.35
CA LYS A 982 -25.90 -2.75 -9.36
C LYS A 982 -26.00 -3.36 -10.76
N LEU A 983 -25.76 -4.67 -10.87
CA LEU A 983 -26.01 -5.41 -12.11
C LEU A 983 -27.51 -5.41 -12.43
N VAL A 984 -27.86 -4.98 -13.63
CA VAL A 984 -29.25 -4.97 -14.13
C VAL A 984 -29.45 -5.83 -15.37
N PHE A 985 -28.38 -6.18 -16.07
CA PHE A 985 -28.44 -7.07 -17.23
C PHE A 985 -27.09 -7.75 -17.46
N THR A 986 -27.11 -9.03 -17.83
CA THR A 986 -25.93 -9.74 -18.32
C THR A 986 -26.34 -10.76 -19.38
N GLN A 987 -25.48 -10.95 -20.38
CA GLN A 987 -25.70 -11.94 -21.43
C GLN A 987 -24.35 -12.46 -21.95
N LYS A 988 -24.26 -13.78 -22.18
CA LYS A 988 -23.11 -14.45 -22.81
C LYS A 988 -23.56 -15.08 -24.13
N GLY A 989 -22.82 -14.82 -25.21
CA GLY A 989 -23.18 -15.25 -26.56
C GLY A 989 -24.44 -14.54 -27.12
N ASN A 990 -24.67 -14.68 -28.42
CA ASN A 990 -25.81 -14.06 -29.14
C ASN A 990 -25.93 -12.53 -28.93
N LEU A 991 -24.80 -11.82 -28.96
CA LEU A 991 -24.72 -10.39 -28.62
C LEU A 991 -24.84 -9.44 -29.83
N GLU A 992 -25.00 -9.97 -31.04
CA GLU A 992 -25.15 -9.16 -32.26
C GLU A 992 -26.35 -8.20 -32.18
N THR A 993 -27.41 -8.58 -31.46
CA THR A 993 -28.60 -7.76 -31.24
C THR A 993 -29.22 -8.07 -29.88
N VAL A 994 -29.19 -7.11 -28.96
CA VAL A 994 -29.68 -7.25 -27.58
C VAL A 994 -30.82 -6.28 -27.31
N ASN A 995 -31.94 -6.80 -26.78
CA ASN A 995 -33.12 -6.00 -26.43
C ASN A 995 -33.07 -5.54 -24.96
N LEU A 996 -32.93 -4.24 -24.76
CA LEU A 996 -32.86 -3.56 -23.47
C LEU A 996 -34.11 -2.73 -23.15
N SER A 997 -35.26 -3.03 -23.77
CA SER A 997 -36.53 -2.34 -23.51
C SER A 997 -36.99 -2.39 -22.06
N HIS A 998 -36.54 -3.41 -21.30
CA HIS A 998 -36.83 -3.58 -19.88
C HIS A 998 -36.03 -2.63 -18.97
N LEU A 999 -34.96 -2.00 -19.47
CA LEU A 999 -34.17 -1.04 -18.70
C LEU A 999 -34.84 0.34 -18.72
N ASN A 1000 -34.87 0.97 -17.54
CA ASN A 1000 -35.36 2.34 -17.38
C ASN A 1000 -34.45 3.35 -18.11
N ARG A 1001 -34.99 4.54 -18.39
CA ARG A 1001 -34.19 5.67 -18.89
C ARG A 1001 -33.10 6.04 -17.88
N GLY A 1002 -31.87 6.23 -18.35
CA GLY A 1002 -30.75 6.51 -17.46
C GLY A 1002 -29.37 6.33 -18.09
N ILE A 1003 -28.33 6.46 -17.27
CA ILE A 1003 -26.95 6.17 -17.63
C ILE A 1003 -26.55 4.86 -16.96
N TYR A 1004 -25.86 4.01 -17.70
CA TYR A 1004 -25.38 2.71 -17.26
C TYR A 1004 -23.90 2.56 -17.58
N MET A 1005 -23.20 1.75 -16.78
CA MET A 1005 -21.85 1.29 -17.08
C MET A 1005 -21.93 -0.08 -17.75
N VAL A 1006 -21.31 -0.23 -18.91
CA VAL A 1006 -21.30 -1.47 -19.68
C VAL A 1006 -19.89 -2.04 -19.67
N LYS A 1007 -19.71 -3.25 -19.13
CA LYS A 1007 -18.47 -4.03 -19.20
C LYS A 1007 -18.61 -5.10 -20.28
N MET A 1008 -17.66 -5.14 -21.21
CA MET A 1008 -17.62 -6.07 -22.35
C MET A 1008 -16.36 -6.92 -22.25
N LEU A 1009 -16.52 -8.24 -22.19
CA LEU A 1009 -15.43 -9.21 -22.22
C LEU A 1009 -15.28 -9.79 -23.63
N ASN A 1010 -14.05 -9.82 -24.12
CA ASN A 1010 -13.68 -10.50 -25.36
C ASN A 1010 -12.24 -10.99 -25.27
N ASN A 1011 -12.01 -12.30 -25.48
CA ASN A 1011 -10.68 -12.91 -25.45
C ASN A 1011 -9.87 -12.49 -24.22
N ASN A 1012 -10.51 -12.57 -23.05
CA ASN A 1012 -9.96 -12.20 -21.74
C ASN A 1012 -9.68 -10.70 -21.51
N VAL A 1013 -9.95 -9.83 -22.49
CA VAL A 1013 -9.87 -8.38 -22.32
C VAL A 1013 -11.24 -7.82 -21.95
N VAL A 1014 -11.31 -7.06 -20.86
CA VAL A 1014 -12.49 -6.34 -20.41
C VAL A 1014 -12.35 -4.86 -20.70
N ARG A 1015 -13.36 -4.28 -21.36
CA ARG A 1015 -13.46 -2.83 -21.57
C ARG A 1015 -14.76 -2.30 -21.01
N SER A 1016 -14.70 -1.08 -20.49
CA SER A 1016 -15.83 -0.40 -19.88
C SER A 1016 -16.23 0.83 -20.69
N ALA A 1017 -17.53 1.05 -20.88
CA ALA A 1017 -18.06 2.23 -21.57
C ALA A 1017 -19.43 2.65 -21.01
N LYS A 1018 -19.74 3.96 -21.08
CA LYS A 1018 -21.02 4.51 -20.61
C LYS A 1018 -22.10 4.38 -21.69
N MET A 1019 -23.24 3.79 -21.33
CA MET A 1019 -24.43 3.69 -22.18
C MET A 1019 -25.52 4.63 -21.70
N GLN A 1020 -26.07 5.45 -22.61
CA GLN A 1020 -27.24 6.27 -22.35
C GLN A 1020 -28.51 5.57 -22.87
N LYS A 1021 -29.45 5.25 -21.99
CA LYS A 1021 -30.76 4.70 -22.33
C LYS A 1021 -31.80 5.82 -22.39
N ARG A 1022 -32.43 6.01 -23.55
CA ARG A 1022 -33.50 6.99 -23.79
C ARG A 1022 -34.89 6.38 -23.79
#